data_AF-A0A0Q5L6N3-F1
#
_entry.id   AF-A0A0Q5L6N3-F1
#
_cell.length_a   1.000
_cell.length_b   1.000
_cell.length_c   1.000
_cell.angle_alpha   90.00
_cell.angle_beta   90.00
_cell.angle_gamma   90.00
#
_symmetry.space_group_name_H-M   'P 1'
#
loop_
_entity.id
_entity.type
_entity.pdbx_description
1 polymer ?
#
loop_
_entity_poly.entity_id
_entity_poly.type
_entity_poly.pdbx_seq_one_letter_code
_entity_poly.pdbx_strand_id
1 'polypeptide(L)'
;MPVTEPQLRAVLLAQSIEQAGAVSPPELDEALRQAVAGARQRGVERLQVGDVVQARAQALVDRAGGRDPAIAALAQPSVRLRWLGRLLPVAALLAGLAIDRIANAHRVDLLSPPLLLVLGWNLVLYALLAWRGLRRRAAAPQPPASAAAVPPTELPMALRGWARSLLAGGQAAPGVRPRRLAARVAADFQRRWFTATAALFGQRLARVLHLCAAAWGAGIALSLLLRGLVVRYQFGWESTFLDVPQVHAITSVLFWPLTALFGLQPFSPQEIAATQNFAGTGAEGSRWVWMYVGLLLLVVVLPRLALAAWARWREGRLVRALQLDPGEGSFDALRAALPIDWRIGLVGASAAEAQAARALAARHAQGGGADTLRFAEPPPLPAGAGGTGGTDGTGGAPMGAESAGAPVDAVVLLADAPVPPAWHGAPHTLLPWAQWGESWVLEPALFDRLAPLLPPDRRAALERVRQAWQAHNTDRFDRALQAVARHVAACGALGSGDEAAARYAAHLQTLDAALRELHGLPPAAATGAAAQPGAVAAPAADRRDRVALAVGTSAGAAAGAAAGAKAGALIDIGTGGLTLGAGTALGALLAGTTAWALGALRKKQTAGEVLRQAVETACTHYLVIAHHARVPQDDAPDLAARWRAEITGTVAAHWEALARALRPGEPPGPAATAPSAAPDPAQPPGQAQARAQAVEPLLRTVLHGVLRRSFAV
;
A
#
# COMPACT_ATOMS: atom_id res chain seq x y z
N MET A 1 1.38 13.96 -6.44
CA MET A 1 1.35 14.07 -4.97
C MET A 1 2.34 15.15 -4.53
N PRO A 2 1.91 16.16 -3.74
CA PRO A 2 2.81 17.19 -3.22
C PRO A 2 3.83 16.57 -2.26
N VAL A 3 5.09 16.99 -2.34
CA VAL A 3 6.15 16.49 -1.46
C VAL A 3 7.07 17.59 -0.96
N THR A 4 7.67 17.34 0.21
CA THR A 4 8.75 18.17 0.74
C THR A 4 10.09 17.81 0.09
N GLU A 5 11.06 18.72 0.15
CA GLU A 5 12.41 18.49 -0.36
C GLU A 5 13.10 17.24 0.26
N PRO A 6 13.00 16.97 1.59
CA PRO A 6 13.52 15.73 2.17
C PRO A 6 12.81 14.47 1.67
N GLN A 7 11.49 14.52 1.48
CA GLN A 7 10.72 13.38 0.96
C GLN A 7 11.14 13.04 -0.47
N LEU A 8 11.21 14.06 -1.35
CA LEU A 8 11.71 13.89 -2.72
C LEU A 8 13.14 13.33 -2.73
N ARG A 9 14.00 13.83 -1.82
CA ARG A 9 15.37 13.36 -1.68
C ARG A 9 15.43 11.87 -1.33
N ALA A 10 14.63 11.42 -0.37
CA ALA A 10 14.56 10.03 0.05
C ALA A 10 14.09 9.12 -1.10
N VAL A 11 13.05 9.53 -1.85
CA VAL A 11 12.53 8.76 -2.99
C VAL A 11 13.57 8.64 -4.11
N LEU A 12 14.21 9.74 -4.51
CA LEU A 12 15.23 9.70 -5.58
C LEU A 12 16.49 8.92 -5.14
N LEU A 13 16.85 8.98 -3.85
CA LEU A 13 17.95 8.19 -3.30
C LEU A 13 17.61 6.70 -3.26
N ALA A 14 16.39 6.34 -2.84
CA ALA A 14 15.91 4.95 -2.85
C ALA A 14 15.93 4.36 -4.27
N GLN A 15 15.43 5.09 -5.27
CA GLN A 15 15.54 4.67 -6.69
C GLN A 15 16.99 4.43 -7.13
N SER A 16 17.94 5.24 -6.64
CA SER A 16 19.37 5.09 -6.95
C SER A 16 20.01 3.88 -6.24
N ILE A 17 19.56 3.59 -5.01
CA ILE A 17 19.96 2.41 -4.23
C ILE A 17 19.47 1.13 -4.92
N GLU A 18 18.21 1.12 -5.36
CA GLU A 18 17.59 0.02 -6.09
C GLU A 18 18.31 -0.24 -7.41
N GLN A 19 18.51 0.81 -8.23
CA GLN A 19 19.19 0.71 -9.52
C GLN A 19 20.64 0.20 -9.39
N ALA A 20 21.32 0.54 -8.29
CA ALA A 20 22.69 0.12 -8.04
C ALA A 20 22.81 -1.29 -7.44
N GLY A 21 21.69 -1.92 -7.05
CA GLY A 21 21.66 -3.21 -6.34
C GLY A 21 22.28 -3.12 -4.94
N ALA A 22 22.14 -1.98 -4.25
CA ALA A 22 22.71 -1.79 -2.91
C ALA A 22 21.87 -2.44 -1.78
N VAL A 23 20.69 -2.95 -2.13
CA VAL A 23 19.75 -3.66 -1.25
C VAL A 23 19.34 -4.94 -1.96
N SER A 24 19.23 -6.05 -1.22
CA SER A 24 18.89 -7.36 -1.79
C SER A 24 17.38 -7.47 -2.09
N PRO A 25 16.94 -8.33 -3.04
CA PRO A 25 15.51 -8.56 -3.29
C PRO A 25 14.66 -8.84 -2.04
N PRO A 26 15.04 -9.71 -1.08
CA PRO A 26 14.22 -9.94 0.11
C PRO A 26 14.11 -8.70 1.01
N GLU A 27 15.09 -7.80 0.99
CA GLU A 27 15.02 -6.54 1.71
C GLU A 27 14.10 -5.52 1.02
N LEU A 28 14.02 -5.53 -0.31
CA LEU A 28 13.04 -4.75 -1.07
C LEU A 28 11.62 -5.21 -0.73
N ASP A 29 11.42 -6.53 -0.67
CA ASP A 29 10.12 -7.14 -0.33
C ASP A 29 9.73 -6.86 1.12
N GLU A 30 10.68 -6.94 2.07
CA GLU A 30 10.43 -6.57 3.47
C GLU A 30 10.08 -5.08 3.61
N ALA A 31 10.82 -4.18 2.94
CA ALA A 31 10.52 -2.75 2.95
C ALA A 31 9.14 -2.45 2.35
N LEU A 32 8.75 -3.18 1.30
CA LEU A 32 7.41 -3.11 0.72
C LEU A 32 6.34 -3.63 1.69
N ARG A 33 6.54 -4.81 2.30
CA ARG A 33 5.62 -5.38 3.29
C ARG A 33 5.38 -4.43 4.47
N GLN A 34 6.43 -3.82 4.99
CA GLN A 34 6.32 -2.82 6.06
C GLN A 34 5.53 -1.57 5.62
N ALA A 35 5.79 -1.07 4.42
CA ALA A 35 5.07 0.08 3.88
C ALA A 35 3.58 -0.23 3.64
N VAL A 36 3.28 -1.42 3.13
CA VAL A 36 1.90 -1.93 2.95
C VAL A 36 1.20 -2.06 4.29
N ALA A 37 1.82 -2.70 5.29
CA ALA A 37 1.24 -2.84 6.62
C ALA A 37 0.92 -1.46 7.25
N GLY A 38 1.84 -0.50 7.12
CA GLY A 38 1.62 0.88 7.57
C GLY A 38 0.51 1.61 6.80
N ALA A 39 0.31 1.34 5.51
CA ALA A 39 -0.82 1.87 4.75
C ALA A 39 -2.16 1.24 5.20
N ARG A 40 -2.19 -0.07 5.44
CA ARG A 40 -3.37 -0.77 5.98
C ARG A 40 -3.78 -0.27 7.35
N GLN A 41 -2.81 -0.02 8.24
CA GLN A 41 -3.07 0.56 9.57
C GLN A 41 -3.69 1.95 9.51
N ARG A 42 -3.44 2.71 8.43
CA ARG A 42 -4.10 4.00 8.16
C ARG A 42 -5.49 3.86 7.53
N GLY A 43 -5.99 2.64 7.33
CA GLY A 43 -7.29 2.38 6.71
C GLY A 43 -7.28 2.40 5.18
N VAL A 44 -6.12 2.35 4.53
CA VAL A 44 -6.05 2.31 3.06
C VAL A 44 -6.48 0.93 2.55
N GLU A 45 -7.67 0.86 1.95
CA GLU A 45 -8.21 -0.39 1.41
C GLU A 45 -7.65 -0.75 0.04
N ARG A 46 -7.37 0.22 -0.83
CA ARG A 46 -6.78 -0.01 -2.16
C ARG A 46 -5.45 0.72 -2.23
N LEU A 47 -4.39 -0.07 -2.26
CA LEU A 47 -3.03 0.45 -2.22
C LEU A 47 -2.66 1.06 -3.58
N GLN A 48 -2.21 2.31 -3.55
CA GLN A 48 -1.54 2.96 -4.67
C GLN A 48 -0.08 3.21 -4.35
N VAL A 49 0.71 3.47 -5.39
CA VAL A 49 2.13 3.82 -5.26
C VAL A 49 2.32 4.99 -4.28
N GLY A 50 1.46 6.00 -4.34
CA GLY A 50 1.51 7.16 -3.44
C GLY A 50 1.41 6.81 -1.95
N ASP A 51 0.71 5.73 -1.60
CA ASP A 51 0.46 5.34 -0.22
C ASP A 51 1.68 4.68 0.44
N VAL A 52 2.53 4.03 -0.37
CA VAL A 52 3.65 3.20 0.10
C VAL A 52 5.03 3.78 -0.24
N VAL A 53 5.13 4.59 -1.30
CA VAL A 53 6.42 5.01 -1.88
C VAL A 53 7.31 5.71 -0.87
N GLN A 54 6.74 6.59 -0.03
CA GLN A 54 7.52 7.37 0.93
C GLN A 54 8.05 6.49 2.07
N ALA A 55 7.19 5.65 2.63
CA ALA A 55 7.57 4.74 3.73
C ALA A 55 8.61 3.72 3.26
N ARG A 56 8.38 3.12 2.07
CA ARG A 56 9.33 2.20 1.44
C ARG A 56 10.67 2.89 1.17
N ALA A 57 10.67 4.08 0.56
CA ALA A 57 11.89 4.81 0.25
C ALA A 57 12.72 5.10 1.51
N GLN A 58 12.08 5.56 2.59
CA GLN A 58 12.76 5.80 3.86
C GLN A 58 13.39 4.51 4.41
N ALA A 59 12.64 3.42 4.41
CA ALA A 59 13.09 2.13 4.91
C ALA A 59 14.28 1.55 4.11
N LEU A 60 14.38 1.87 2.81
CA LEU A 60 15.51 1.51 1.95
C LEU A 60 16.74 2.39 2.22
N VAL A 61 16.52 3.70 2.36
CA VAL A 61 17.59 4.66 2.70
C VAL A 61 18.21 4.32 4.06
N ASP A 62 17.41 3.98 5.06
CA ASP A 62 17.88 3.65 6.40
C ASP A 62 18.69 2.34 6.41
N ARG A 63 18.22 1.31 5.70
CA ARG A 63 18.95 0.03 5.54
C ARG A 63 20.28 0.21 4.83
N ALA A 64 20.30 0.91 3.69
CA ALA A 64 21.52 1.14 2.93
C ALA A 64 22.49 2.07 3.67
N GLY A 65 21.97 3.11 4.34
CA GLY A 65 22.74 4.04 5.16
C GLY A 65 23.36 3.40 6.40
N GLY A 66 22.66 2.43 7.02
CA GLY A 66 23.21 1.65 8.14
C GLY A 66 24.42 0.79 7.76
N ARG A 67 24.59 0.45 6.48
CA ARG A 67 25.73 -0.34 5.97
C ARG A 67 26.86 0.51 5.44
N ASP A 68 26.55 1.66 4.85
CA ASP A 68 27.53 2.55 4.25
C ASP A 68 27.29 4.02 4.67
N PRO A 69 28.19 4.62 5.47
CA PRO A 69 28.05 6.00 5.91
C PRO A 69 28.09 6.99 4.74
N ALA A 70 28.71 6.64 3.61
CA ALA A 70 28.68 7.47 2.42
C ALA A 70 27.27 7.55 1.81
N ILE A 71 26.48 6.47 1.89
CA ILE A 71 25.06 6.49 1.46
C ILE A 71 24.22 7.26 2.47
N ALA A 72 24.46 7.08 3.78
CA ALA A 72 23.78 7.85 4.82
C ALA A 72 23.99 9.36 4.66
N ALA A 73 25.21 9.78 4.29
CA ALA A 73 25.52 11.18 4.00
C ALA A 73 24.70 11.75 2.83
N LEU A 74 24.33 10.93 1.83
CA LEU A 74 23.48 11.36 0.72
C LEU A 74 22.04 11.64 1.16
N ALA A 75 21.54 11.02 2.23
CA ALA A 75 20.20 11.31 2.74
C ALA A 75 20.08 12.75 3.29
N GLN A 76 21.20 13.33 3.76
CA GLN A 76 21.21 14.67 4.35
C GLN A 76 21.60 15.77 3.34
N PRO A 77 21.08 17.00 3.51
CA PRO A 77 21.55 18.15 2.74
C PRO A 77 23.00 18.48 3.07
N SER A 78 23.81 18.80 2.05
CA SER A 78 25.22 19.15 2.25
C SER A 78 25.38 20.36 3.18
N VAL A 79 25.97 20.11 4.35
CA VAL A 79 26.32 21.14 5.34
C VAL A 79 27.32 22.13 4.73
N ARG A 80 28.28 21.65 3.95
CA ARG A 80 29.31 22.48 3.28
C ARG A 80 28.70 23.50 2.33
N LEU A 81 27.78 23.08 1.46
CA LEU A 81 27.12 24.02 0.55
C LEU A 81 26.27 25.06 1.30
N ARG A 82 25.63 24.67 2.41
CA ARG A 82 24.89 25.61 3.25
C ARG A 82 25.82 26.66 3.87
N TRP A 83 26.97 26.25 4.40
CA TRP A 83 27.98 27.19 4.93
C TRP A 83 28.61 28.04 3.84
N LEU A 84 28.95 27.47 2.68
CA LEU A 84 29.51 28.22 1.56
C LEU A 84 28.56 29.33 1.11
N GLY A 85 27.25 29.05 1.00
CA GLY A 85 26.25 30.04 0.66
C GLY A 85 26.09 31.18 1.68
N ARG A 86 26.52 30.98 2.93
CA ARG A 86 26.50 32.00 4.00
C ARG A 86 27.82 32.76 4.12
N LEU A 87 28.95 32.05 3.96
CA LEU A 87 30.29 32.63 4.10
C LEU A 87 30.71 33.42 2.85
N LEU A 88 30.23 33.04 1.66
CA LEU A 88 30.64 33.71 0.42
C LEU A 88 30.22 35.19 0.37
N PRO A 89 29.01 35.62 0.79
CA PRO A 89 28.68 37.04 0.91
C PRO A 89 29.53 37.77 1.95
N VAL A 90 29.86 37.14 3.08
CA VAL A 90 30.73 37.73 4.11
C VAL A 90 32.14 37.94 3.56
N ALA A 91 32.69 36.93 2.87
CA ALA A 91 33.98 37.04 2.20
C ALA A 91 33.97 38.15 1.14
N ALA A 92 32.88 38.29 0.38
CA ALA A 92 32.72 39.37 -0.59
C ALA A 92 32.67 40.76 0.06
N LEU A 93 31.99 40.90 1.21
CA LEU A 93 32.00 42.14 2.01
C LEU A 93 33.42 42.51 2.45
N LEU A 94 34.14 41.55 3.04
CA LEU A 94 35.51 41.75 3.54
C LEU A 94 36.48 42.07 2.41
N ALA A 95 36.35 41.42 1.26
CA ALA A 95 37.17 41.70 0.10
C ALA A 95 36.86 43.07 -0.51
N GLY A 96 35.59 43.48 -0.56
CA GLY A 96 35.19 44.84 -0.92
C GLY A 96 35.73 45.89 0.06
N LEU A 97 35.79 45.58 1.36
CA LEU A 97 36.39 46.45 2.37
C LEU A 97 37.92 46.58 2.20
N ALA A 98 38.58 45.50 1.77
CA ALA A 98 40.03 45.45 1.61
C ALA A 98 40.55 46.08 0.30
N ILE A 99 39.71 46.21 -0.73
CA ILE A 99 40.15 46.64 -2.07
C ILE A 99 40.81 48.02 -2.08
N ASP A 100 40.33 48.91 -1.22
CA ASP A 100 40.80 50.28 -1.13
C ASP A 100 42.17 50.40 -0.43
N ARG A 101 42.68 49.31 0.19
CA ARG A 101 44.05 49.28 0.73
C ARG A 101 45.12 48.99 -0.33
N ILE A 102 44.73 48.65 -1.56
CA ILE A 102 45.63 48.19 -2.62
C ILE A 102 45.98 49.33 -3.62
N ALA A 103 45.21 50.43 -3.63
CA ALA A 103 45.46 51.60 -4.47
C ALA A 103 46.02 52.79 -3.64
N ASN A 104 46.87 53.62 -4.27
CA ASN A 104 47.69 54.70 -3.66
C ASN A 104 47.08 55.42 -2.44
N ALA A 105 47.83 55.44 -1.33
CA ALA A 105 47.33 55.74 0.00
C ALA A 105 46.82 57.18 0.29
N HIS A 106 46.99 58.15 -0.61
CA HIS A 106 46.78 59.58 -0.32
C HIS A 106 45.84 60.34 -1.28
N ARG A 107 45.35 59.72 -2.36
CA ARG A 107 44.56 60.41 -3.41
C ARG A 107 43.31 59.61 -3.78
N VAL A 108 42.15 60.27 -3.81
CA VAL A 108 40.90 59.68 -4.34
C VAL A 108 40.55 60.38 -5.65
N ASP A 109 40.56 59.59 -6.72
CA ASP A 109 40.22 60.05 -8.06
C ASP A 109 38.71 60.25 -8.21
N LEU A 110 38.31 61.44 -8.65
CA LEU A 110 36.94 61.84 -8.96
C LEU A 110 36.30 61.00 -10.07
N LEU A 111 37.12 60.35 -10.91
CA LEU A 111 36.68 59.41 -11.94
C LEU A 111 37.34 58.04 -11.75
N SER A 112 37.40 57.58 -10.50
CA SER A 112 37.99 56.29 -10.12
C SER A 112 37.62 55.16 -11.09
N PRO A 113 38.58 54.69 -11.93
CA PRO A 113 38.31 53.65 -12.91
C PRO A 113 37.76 52.36 -12.29
N PRO A 114 38.23 51.89 -11.11
CA PRO A 114 37.63 50.75 -10.41
C PRO A 114 36.15 50.94 -10.06
N LEU A 115 35.75 52.12 -9.56
CA LEU A 115 34.35 52.38 -9.20
C LEU A 115 33.46 52.47 -10.44
N LEU A 116 33.92 53.15 -11.49
CA LEU A 116 33.22 53.24 -12.77
C LEU A 116 33.05 51.85 -13.40
N LEU A 117 34.06 50.98 -13.33
CA LEU A 117 33.97 49.60 -13.81
C LEU A 117 32.91 48.80 -13.05
N VAL A 118 32.86 48.91 -11.72
CA VAL A 118 31.84 48.24 -10.90
C VAL A 118 30.44 48.72 -11.28
N LEU A 119 30.24 50.02 -11.44
CA LEU A 119 28.95 50.60 -11.82
C LEU A 119 28.54 50.16 -13.23
N GLY A 120 29.42 50.33 -14.22
CA GLY A 120 29.19 49.95 -15.61
C GLY A 120 28.88 48.46 -15.77
N TRP A 121 29.62 47.59 -15.08
CA TRP A 121 29.37 46.16 -15.08
C TRP A 121 27.99 45.79 -14.51
N ASN A 122 27.55 46.48 -13.45
CA ASN A 122 26.20 46.26 -12.90
C ASN A 122 25.12 46.66 -13.91
N LEU A 123 25.26 47.82 -14.57
CA LEU A 123 24.32 48.29 -15.60
C LEU A 123 24.24 47.30 -16.78
N VAL A 124 25.38 46.80 -17.27
CA VAL A 124 25.42 45.77 -18.32
C VAL A 124 24.69 44.50 -17.88
N LEU A 125 24.92 44.03 -16.65
CA LEU A 125 24.23 42.86 -16.13
C LEU A 125 22.72 43.07 -16.00
N TYR A 126 22.26 44.25 -15.62
CA TYR A 126 20.83 44.56 -15.57
C TYR A 126 20.22 44.59 -16.97
N ALA A 127 20.89 45.20 -17.95
CA ALA A 127 20.46 45.18 -19.34
C ALA A 127 20.36 43.75 -19.89
N LEU A 128 21.33 42.88 -19.60
CA LEU A 128 21.31 41.47 -19.99
C LEU A 128 20.15 40.69 -19.32
N LEU A 129 19.88 40.95 -18.04
CA LEU A 129 18.76 40.33 -17.33
C LEU A 129 17.41 40.80 -17.88
N ALA A 130 17.26 42.10 -18.16
CA ALA A 130 16.07 42.66 -18.79
C ALA A 130 15.85 42.06 -20.18
N TRP A 131 16.89 42.02 -21.02
CA TRP A 131 16.83 41.42 -22.36
C TRP A 131 16.37 39.96 -22.31
N ARG A 132 16.97 39.15 -21.42
CA ARG A 132 16.55 37.74 -21.23
C ARG A 132 15.10 37.62 -20.76
N GLY A 133 14.65 38.54 -19.91
CA GLY A 133 13.25 38.63 -19.48
C GLY A 133 12.29 38.91 -20.64
N LEU A 134 12.64 39.89 -21.49
CA LEU A 134 11.85 40.25 -22.67
C LEU A 134 11.79 39.12 -23.69
N ARG A 135 12.94 38.47 -24.01
CA ARG A 135 12.96 37.31 -24.93
C ARG A 135 12.09 36.15 -24.46
N ARG A 136 12.06 35.87 -23.16
CA ARG A 136 11.22 34.80 -22.59
C ARG A 136 9.73 35.12 -22.64
N ARG A 137 9.35 36.40 -22.62
CA ARG A 137 7.96 36.84 -22.81
C ARG A 137 7.55 36.83 -24.27
N ALA A 138 8.48 37.12 -25.18
CA ALA A 138 8.24 37.13 -26.62
C ALA A 138 8.23 35.72 -27.25
N ALA A 139 8.86 34.73 -26.62
CA ALA A 139 8.74 33.34 -27.03
C ALA A 139 7.34 32.81 -26.69
N ALA A 140 6.59 32.37 -27.71
CA ALA A 140 5.29 31.72 -27.52
C ALA A 140 5.41 30.47 -26.61
N PRO A 141 4.39 30.15 -25.80
CA PRO A 141 4.40 28.94 -24.98
C PRO A 141 4.38 27.72 -25.91
N GLN A 142 5.54 27.10 -26.14
CA GLN A 142 5.59 25.79 -26.79
C GLN A 142 4.98 24.73 -25.86
N PRO A 143 4.14 23.81 -26.36
CA PRO A 143 3.66 22.69 -25.56
C PRO A 143 4.84 21.81 -25.11
N PRO A 144 4.69 21.07 -23.99
CA PRO A 144 5.78 20.25 -23.44
C PRO A 144 6.08 19.09 -24.38
N ALA A 145 7.03 19.28 -25.30
CA ALA A 145 7.64 18.19 -26.04
C ALA A 145 8.42 17.32 -25.04
N SER A 146 8.09 16.03 -25.03
CA SER A 146 8.79 14.96 -24.33
C SER A 146 10.30 15.13 -24.41
N ALA A 147 10.94 15.42 -23.26
CA ALA A 147 12.35 15.18 -22.93
C ALA A 147 13.40 15.31 -24.07
N ALA A 148 13.22 16.18 -25.04
CA ALA A 148 14.17 16.46 -26.10
C ALA A 148 15.02 17.66 -25.66
N ALA A 149 16.21 17.33 -25.14
CA ALA A 149 17.39 18.17 -24.97
C ALA A 149 17.18 19.68 -25.12
N VAL A 150 16.91 20.36 -24.00
CA VAL A 150 17.38 21.74 -23.84
C VAL A 150 18.89 21.69 -24.11
N PRO A 151 19.44 22.40 -25.12
CA PRO A 151 20.86 22.40 -25.33
C PRO A 151 21.48 22.91 -24.03
N PRO A 152 22.38 22.13 -23.40
CA PRO A 152 23.03 22.61 -22.21
C PRO A 152 23.82 23.84 -22.66
N THR A 153 23.46 25.03 -22.19
CA THR A 153 24.42 26.13 -22.15
C THR A 153 25.65 25.56 -21.47
N GLU A 154 26.68 25.35 -22.29
CA GLU A 154 27.96 24.76 -21.97
C GLU A 154 28.58 25.55 -20.81
N LEU A 155 28.24 25.18 -19.57
CA LEU A 155 29.14 25.43 -18.46
C LEU A 155 30.44 24.74 -18.84
N PRO A 156 31.57 25.46 -18.92
CA PRO A 156 32.86 24.89 -19.26
C PRO A 156 33.08 23.58 -18.51
N MET A 157 33.59 22.54 -19.16
CA MET A 157 33.85 21.23 -18.53
C MET A 157 34.61 21.35 -17.20
N ALA A 158 35.49 22.35 -17.07
CA ALA A 158 36.18 22.71 -15.82
C ALA A 158 35.22 23.11 -14.68
N LEU A 159 34.17 23.90 -14.95
CA LEU A 159 33.14 24.25 -13.97
C LEU A 159 32.24 23.07 -13.63
N ARG A 160 32.00 22.13 -14.57
CA ARG A 160 31.30 20.87 -14.28
C ARG A 160 32.13 19.96 -13.36
N GLY A 161 33.44 19.87 -13.59
CA GLY A 161 34.38 19.13 -12.72
C GLY A 161 34.51 19.74 -11.32
N TRP A 162 34.59 21.06 -11.22
CA TRP A 162 34.66 21.79 -9.96
C TRP A 162 33.32 21.78 -9.20
N ALA A 163 32.19 21.92 -9.91
CA ALA A 163 30.87 21.74 -9.31
C ALA A 163 30.71 20.30 -8.81
N ARG A 164 31.12 19.28 -9.59
CA ARG A 164 31.12 17.88 -9.13
C ARG A 164 32.01 17.67 -7.92
N SER A 165 33.18 18.29 -7.81
CA SER A 165 34.05 18.12 -6.62
C SER A 165 33.48 18.79 -5.37
N LEU A 166 32.81 19.94 -5.51
CA LEU A 166 32.10 20.61 -4.42
C LEU A 166 30.81 19.87 -4.00
N LEU A 167 30.11 19.28 -4.96
CA LEU A 167 28.84 18.57 -4.78
C LEU A 167 29.01 17.11 -4.36
N ALA A 168 30.11 16.46 -4.77
CA ALA A 168 30.57 15.17 -4.26
C ALA A 168 31.05 15.24 -2.81
N GLY A 169 30.85 16.39 -2.15
CA GLY A 169 30.74 16.55 -0.70
C GLY A 169 31.61 15.57 0.06
N GLY A 170 32.88 15.93 0.28
CA GLY A 170 33.83 15.11 1.03
C GLY A 170 33.32 14.73 2.43
N GLN A 171 32.55 13.66 2.50
CA GLN A 171 32.20 12.92 3.72
C GLN A 171 32.64 11.46 3.59
N ALA A 172 33.67 11.20 2.78
CA ALA A 172 34.63 10.18 3.18
C ALA A 172 35.53 10.83 4.24
N ALA A 173 35.60 10.25 5.43
CA ALA A 173 36.69 10.53 6.35
C ALA A 173 38.02 10.43 5.57
N PRO A 174 39.04 11.28 5.85
CA PRO A 174 40.34 11.18 5.18
C PRO A 174 40.86 9.74 5.36
N GLY A 175 40.91 8.95 4.28
CA GLY A 175 41.34 7.55 4.30
C GLY A 175 40.35 6.51 3.78
N VAL A 176 39.06 6.81 3.61
CA VAL A 176 38.07 5.82 3.13
C VAL A 176 37.78 6.04 1.63
N ARG A 177 38.35 5.21 0.75
CA ARG A 177 37.94 5.20 -0.67
C ARG A 177 36.47 4.76 -0.72
N PRO A 178 35.54 5.52 -1.35
CA PRO A 178 34.17 5.08 -1.48
C PRO A 178 34.15 3.75 -2.23
N ARG A 179 33.52 2.74 -1.63
CA ARG A 179 33.31 1.45 -2.29
C ARG A 179 32.63 1.73 -3.64
N ARG A 180 33.03 1.00 -4.69
CA ARG A 180 32.53 1.21 -6.07
C ARG A 180 31.00 1.32 -6.13
N LEU A 181 30.29 0.62 -5.24
CA LEU A 181 28.83 0.70 -5.08
C LEU A 181 28.34 2.08 -4.63
N ALA A 182 28.84 2.62 -3.52
CA ALA A 182 28.41 3.92 -3.00
C ALA A 182 28.70 5.06 -3.99
N ALA A 183 29.81 4.98 -4.73
CA ALA A 183 30.12 5.92 -5.81
C ALA A 183 29.09 5.87 -6.96
N ARG A 184 28.63 4.67 -7.35
CA ARG A 184 27.56 4.51 -8.35
C ARG A 184 26.22 5.05 -7.86
N VAL A 185 25.84 4.72 -6.62
CA VAL A 185 24.63 5.26 -5.97
C VAL A 185 24.68 6.79 -5.95
N ALA A 186 25.81 7.38 -5.52
CA ALA A 186 26.00 8.82 -5.47
C ALA A 186 25.89 9.48 -6.85
N ALA A 187 26.51 8.90 -7.88
CA ALA A 187 26.47 9.44 -9.24
C ALA A 187 25.05 9.40 -9.83
N ASP A 188 24.32 8.31 -9.64
CA ASP A 188 22.93 8.17 -10.10
C ASP A 188 22.01 9.15 -9.37
N PHE A 189 22.13 9.19 -8.04
CA PHE A 189 21.37 10.09 -7.18
C PHE A 189 21.61 11.55 -7.53
N GLN A 190 22.87 11.97 -7.69
CA GLN A 190 23.19 13.35 -8.08
C GLN A 190 22.56 13.71 -9.42
N ARG A 191 22.61 12.80 -10.41
CA ARG A 191 21.97 13.02 -11.72
C ARG A 191 20.47 13.26 -11.56
N ARG A 192 19.76 12.35 -10.89
CA ARG A 192 18.31 12.47 -10.64
C ARG A 192 17.95 13.73 -9.85
N TRP A 193 18.70 14.00 -8.78
CA TRP A 193 18.52 15.15 -7.92
C TRP A 193 18.67 16.47 -8.69
N PHE A 194 19.73 16.62 -9.49
CA PHE A 194 19.94 17.85 -10.27
C PHE A 194 18.91 18.01 -11.38
N THR A 195 18.49 16.93 -12.03
CA THR A 195 17.40 17.01 -13.01
C THR A 195 16.11 17.49 -12.35
N ALA A 196 15.72 16.91 -11.21
CA ALA A 196 14.49 17.27 -10.51
C ALA A 196 14.54 18.66 -9.85
N THR A 197 15.73 19.13 -9.44
CA THR A 197 15.89 20.37 -8.66
C THR A 197 16.65 21.48 -9.40
N ALA A 198 16.91 21.35 -10.70
CA ALA A 198 17.69 22.32 -11.48
C ALA A 198 17.19 23.76 -11.33
N ALA A 199 15.88 23.96 -11.45
CA ALA A 199 15.26 25.28 -11.31
C ALA A 199 15.44 25.85 -9.89
N LEU A 200 15.27 25.00 -8.87
CA LEU A 200 15.43 25.36 -7.46
C LEU A 200 16.88 25.73 -7.15
N PHE A 201 17.83 24.91 -7.59
CA PHE A 201 19.26 25.14 -7.44
C PHE A 201 19.70 26.43 -8.15
N GLY A 202 19.17 26.69 -9.34
CA GLY A 202 19.41 27.93 -10.08
C GLY A 202 18.99 29.18 -9.30
N GLN A 203 17.82 29.17 -8.64
CA GLN A 203 17.39 30.29 -7.80
C GLN A 203 18.25 30.46 -6.54
N ARG A 204 18.68 29.35 -5.91
CA ARG A 204 19.58 29.39 -4.76
C ARG A 204 20.93 30.00 -5.11
N LEU A 205 21.51 29.59 -6.24
CA LEU A 205 22.77 30.13 -6.73
C LEU A 205 22.64 31.61 -7.10
N ALA A 206 21.58 32.00 -7.83
CA ALA A 206 21.32 33.39 -8.19
C ALA A 206 21.21 34.28 -6.94
N ARG A 207 20.50 33.81 -5.90
CA ARG A 207 20.42 34.52 -4.61
C ARG A 207 21.81 34.75 -4.01
N VAL A 208 22.63 33.70 -3.89
CA VAL A 208 23.97 33.81 -3.31
C VAL A 208 24.84 34.79 -4.11
N LEU A 209 24.83 34.70 -5.44
CA LEU A 209 25.61 35.60 -6.29
C LEU A 209 25.18 37.06 -6.17
N HIS A 210 23.87 37.33 -6.08
CA HIS A 210 23.38 38.68 -5.84
C HIS A 210 23.74 39.21 -4.45
N LEU A 211 23.67 38.37 -3.41
CA LEU A 211 24.13 38.74 -2.07
C LEU A 211 25.63 39.03 -2.05
N CYS A 212 26.46 38.24 -2.74
CA CYS A 212 27.89 38.52 -2.87
C CYS A 212 28.14 39.86 -3.58
N ALA A 213 27.43 40.16 -4.67
CA ALA A 213 27.58 41.43 -5.37
C ALA A 213 27.13 42.63 -4.51
N ALA A 214 26.02 42.50 -3.79
CA ALA A 214 25.53 43.53 -2.86
C ALA A 214 26.52 43.75 -1.71
N ALA A 215 27.01 42.66 -1.11
CA ALA A 215 27.97 42.68 -0.02
C ALA A 215 29.30 43.31 -0.45
N TRP A 216 29.80 42.96 -1.64
CA TRP A 216 30.99 43.57 -2.21
C TRP A 216 30.82 45.09 -2.39
N GLY A 217 29.72 45.53 -3.02
CA GLY A 217 29.43 46.96 -3.20
C GLY A 217 29.28 47.71 -1.86
N ALA A 218 28.65 47.08 -0.87
CA ALA A 218 28.57 47.60 0.49
C ALA A 218 29.95 47.67 1.18
N GLY A 219 30.83 46.70 0.91
CA GLY A 219 32.21 46.69 1.41
C GLY A 219 33.03 47.86 0.86
N ILE A 220 32.91 48.14 -0.44
CA ILE A 220 33.52 49.31 -1.07
C ILE A 220 32.96 50.61 -0.48
N ALA A 221 31.64 50.73 -0.34
CA ALA A 221 31.04 51.91 0.28
C ALA A 221 31.55 52.10 1.71
N LEU A 222 31.65 51.01 2.48
CA LEU A 222 32.16 51.01 3.85
C LEU A 222 33.65 51.38 3.91
N SER A 223 34.50 50.92 2.97
CA SER A 223 35.91 51.29 2.94
C SER A 223 36.10 52.79 2.72
N LEU A 224 35.33 53.38 1.80
CA LEU A 224 35.34 54.83 1.54
C LEU A 224 34.95 55.63 2.80
N LEU A 225 33.94 55.16 3.54
CA LEU A 225 33.48 55.79 4.78
C LEU A 225 34.48 55.65 5.94
N LEU A 226 35.06 54.46 6.15
CA LEU A 226 36.04 54.26 7.25
C LEU A 226 37.29 55.07 7.03
N ARG A 227 37.81 55.10 5.80
CA ARG A 227 38.95 55.96 5.50
C ARG A 227 38.55 57.44 5.60
N GLY A 228 37.28 57.77 5.29
CA GLY A 228 36.56 59.02 5.62
C GLY A 228 36.88 59.59 6.99
N LEU A 229 36.99 58.69 7.95
CA LEU A 229 37.08 58.98 9.38
C LEU A 229 38.53 59.15 9.88
N VAL A 230 39.51 58.53 9.21
CA VAL A 230 40.89 58.39 9.72
C VAL A 230 41.90 59.28 8.98
N VAL A 231 41.65 59.63 7.71
CA VAL A 231 42.62 60.36 6.86
C VAL A 231 41.96 61.58 6.21
N ARG A 232 42.68 62.71 6.15
CA ARG A 232 42.26 63.88 5.35
C ARG A 232 42.49 63.58 3.87
N TYR A 233 41.42 63.49 3.09
CA TYR A 233 41.52 63.19 1.66
C TYR A 233 41.94 64.41 0.85
N GLN A 234 42.88 64.17 -0.07
CA GLN A 234 42.99 64.95 -1.30
C GLN A 234 42.09 64.28 -2.33
N PHE A 235 41.12 65.02 -2.85
CA PHE A 235 40.17 64.54 -3.85
C PHE A 235 40.25 65.43 -5.08
N GLY A 236 40.18 64.82 -6.26
CA GLY A 236 40.29 65.55 -7.50
C GLY A 236 40.44 64.67 -8.71
N TRP A 237 40.59 65.32 -9.86
CA TRP A 237 40.74 64.65 -11.15
C TRP A 237 41.97 65.23 -11.88
N GLU A 238 42.61 64.36 -12.64
CA GLU A 238 43.68 64.70 -13.58
C GLU A 238 43.38 63.98 -14.89
N SER A 239 43.42 64.69 -16.02
CA SER A 239 43.27 64.07 -17.32
C SER A 239 44.08 64.82 -18.37
N THR A 240 44.82 64.07 -19.18
CA THR A 240 45.49 64.61 -20.38
C THR A 240 44.49 64.86 -21.52
N PHE A 241 43.31 64.22 -21.48
CA PHE A 241 42.36 64.20 -22.58
C PHE A 241 41.05 64.95 -22.29
N LEU A 242 40.72 65.15 -21.02
CA LEU A 242 39.45 65.75 -20.60
C LEU A 242 39.65 67.15 -20.01
N ASP A 243 38.75 68.07 -20.37
CA ASP A 243 38.67 69.42 -19.81
C ASP A 243 37.57 69.56 -18.74
N VAL A 244 37.53 70.71 -18.05
CA VAL A 244 36.56 70.98 -16.96
C VAL A 244 35.11 70.79 -17.42
N PRO A 245 34.65 71.34 -18.57
CA PRO A 245 33.29 71.12 -19.06
C PRO A 245 32.96 69.64 -19.29
N GLN A 246 33.89 68.84 -19.84
CA GLN A 246 33.69 67.42 -20.08
C GLN A 246 33.58 66.62 -18.77
N VAL A 247 34.44 66.89 -17.78
CA VAL A 247 34.36 66.23 -16.47
C VAL A 247 33.08 66.62 -15.73
N HIS A 248 32.64 67.87 -15.82
CA HIS A 248 31.35 68.31 -15.30
C HIS A 248 30.18 67.58 -15.98
N ALA A 249 30.22 67.37 -17.30
CA ALA A 249 29.19 66.62 -18.00
C ALA A 249 29.14 65.15 -17.55
N ILE A 250 30.30 64.48 -17.43
CA ILE A 250 30.39 63.09 -16.98
C ILE A 250 29.84 62.95 -15.56
N THR A 251 30.27 63.81 -14.63
CA THR A 251 29.83 63.77 -13.23
C THR A 251 28.35 64.11 -13.09
N SER A 252 27.84 65.05 -13.90
CA SER A 252 26.40 65.36 -13.98
C SER A 252 25.58 64.13 -14.36
N VAL A 253 26.00 63.38 -15.39
CA VAL A 253 25.32 62.14 -15.81
C VAL A 253 25.48 61.02 -14.78
N LEU A 254 26.68 60.86 -14.22
CA LEU A 254 26.98 59.81 -13.24
C LEU A 254 26.13 59.94 -11.97
N PHE A 255 25.98 61.15 -11.46
CA PHE A 255 25.20 61.43 -10.25
C PHE A 255 23.77 61.87 -10.50
N TRP A 256 23.34 62.01 -11.77
CA TRP A 256 21.97 62.30 -12.16
C TRP A 256 20.92 61.45 -11.42
N PRO A 257 21.10 60.12 -11.24
CA PRO A 257 20.12 59.32 -10.52
C PRO A 257 19.91 59.78 -9.07
N LEU A 258 20.96 60.29 -8.41
CA LEU A 258 20.86 60.73 -7.03
C LEU A 258 20.26 62.14 -6.91
N THR A 259 20.64 63.05 -7.81
CA THR A 259 20.09 64.40 -7.82
C THR A 259 18.61 64.39 -8.22
N ALA A 260 18.23 63.53 -9.18
CA ALA A 260 16.85 63.38 -9.62
C ALA A 260 15.96 62.67 -8.59
N LEU A 261 16.42 61.59 -7.96
CA LEU A 261 15.59 60.79 -7.04
C LEU A 261 15.55 61.34 -5.61
N PHE A 262 16.66 61.94 -5.14
CA PHE A 262 16.80 62.38 -3.74
C PHE A 262 16.94 63.90 -3.59
N GLY A 263 16.88 64.66 -4.69
CA GLY A 263 17.01 66.12 -4.66
C GLY A 263 18.37 66.61 -4.18
N LEU A 264 19.42 65.79 -4.29
CA LEU A 264 20.77 66.20 -3.93
C LEU A 264 21.25 67.32 -4.87
N GLN A 265 21.99 68.28 -4.33
CA GLN A 265 22.56 69.36 -5.14
C GLN A 265 23.59 68.79 -6.14
N PRO A 266 23.50 69.11 -7.44
CA PRO A 266 24.52 68.75 -8.42
C PRO A 266 25.82 69.54 -8.16
N PHE A 267 26.94 69.03 -8.68
CA PHE A 267 28.21 69.76 -8.60
C PHE A 267 28.24 70.87 -9.64
N SER A 268 28.67 72.07 -9.27
CA SER A 268 28.80 73.18 -10.21
C SER A 268 30.09 73.06 -11.05
N PRO A 269 30.16 73.67 -12.25
CA PRO A 269 31.41 73.71 -13.01
C PRO A 269 32.59 74.33 -12.24
N GLN A 270 32.29 75.28 -11.34
CA GLN A 270 33.28 75.94 -10.48
C GLN A 270 33.82 74.98 -9.42
N GLU A 271 32.95 74.17 -8.80
CA GLU A 271 33.34 73.11 -7.86
C GLU A 271 34.19 72.04 -8.56
N ILE A 272 33.86 71.66 -9.80
CA ILE A 272 34.66 70.70 -10.59
C ILE A 272 36.04 71.27 -10.93
N ALA A 273 36.12 72.54 -11.33
CA ALA A 273 37.40 73.21 -11.61
C ALA A 273 38.28 73.29 -10.36
N ALA A 274 37.70 73.60 -9.19
CA ALA A 274 38.42 73.71 -7.92
C ALA A 274 39.07 72.40 -7.46
N THR A 275 38.68 71.26 -8.03
CA THR A 275 39.22 69.93 -7.69
C THR A 275 40.26 69.41 -8.69
N GLN A 276 40.60 70.17 -9.73
CA GLN A 276 41.62 69.77 -10.70
C GLN A 276 43.00 69.62 -10.04
N ASN A 277 43.80 68.64 -10.48
CA ASN A 277 45.13 68.33 -9.91
C ASN A 277 45.11 68.01 -8.40
N PHE A 278 44.01 67.39 -7.92
CA PHE A 278 43.81 67.04 -6.52
C PHE A 278 43.88 68.23 -5.55
N ALA A 279 43.51 69.43 -6.00
CA ALA A 279 43.45 70.63 -5.19
C ALA A 279 42.31 70.64 -4.15
N GLY A 280 41.34 69.72 -4.27
CA GLY A 280 40.22 69.61 -3.33
C GLY A 280 40.65 69.10 -1.96
N THR A 281 40.30 69.84 -0.89
CA THR A 281 40.54 69.45 0.50
C THR A 281 39.36 69.78 1.42
N GLY A 282 39.24 69.10 2.57
CA GLY A 282 38.28 69.47 3.62
C GLY A 282 36.83 69.02 3.36
N ALA A 283 35.86 69.85 3.78
CA ALA A 283 34.43 69.51 3.87
C ALA A 283 33.79 69.12 2.53
N GLU A 284 34.28 69.67 1.42
CA GLU A 284 33.80 69.36 0.06
C GLU A 284 34.08 67.90 -0.33
N GLY A 285 35.16 67.28 0.17
CA GLY A 285 35.48 65.87 -0.10
C GLY A 285 34.50 64.89 0.52
N SER A 286 33.87 65.27 1.64
CA SER A 286 32.85 64.45 2.28
C SER A 286 31.60 64.30 1.40
N ARG A 287 31.19 65.36 0.69
CA ARG A 287 30.05 65.36 -0.24
C ARG A 287 30.29 64.39 -1.39
N TRP A 288 31.50 64.37 -1.95
CA TRP A 288 31.91 63.43 -2.99
C TRP A 288 31.81 61.97 -2.53
N VAL A 289 32.35 61.67 -1.35
CA VAL A 289 32.26 60.31 -0.78
C VAL A 289 30.81 59.90 -0.59
N TRP A 290 29.96 60.77 -0.03
CA TRP A 290 28.53 60.47 0.14
C TRP A 290 27.79 60.27 -1.18
N MET A 291 28.14 61.02 -2.24
CA MET A 291 27.56 60.82 -3.56
C MET A 291 27.98 59.48 -4.18
N TYR A 292 29.24 59.05 -4.01
CA TYR A 292 29.67 57.72 -4.43
C TYR A 292 29.02 56.59 -3.61
N VAL A 293 28.92 56.75 -2.29
CA VAL A 293 28.21 55.80 -1.42
C VAL A 293 26.75 55.69 -1.83
N GLY A 294 26.07 56.82 -2.04
CA GLY A 294 24.71 56.87 -2.52
C GLY A 294 24.55 56.15 -3.87
N LEU A 295 25.49 56.35 -4.79
CA LEU A 295 25.46 55.73 -6.12
C LEU A 295 25.68 54.22 -6.05
N LEU A 296 26.64 53.76 -5.24
CA LEU A 296 26.86 52.33 -4.97
C LEU A 296 25.62 51.69 -4.33
N LEU A 297 24.99 52.37 -3.36
CA LEU A 297 23.77 51.89 -2.74
C LEU A 297 22.62 51.78 -3.76
N LEU A 298 22.39 52.84 -4.54
CA LEU A 298 21.28 52.94 -5.48
C LEU A 298 21.44 52.01 -6.69
N VAL A 299 22.63 51.95 -7.29
CA VAL A 299 22.89 51.22 -8.53
C VAL A 299 23.31 49.78 -8.27
N VAL A 300 23.98 49.50 -7.16
CA VAL A 300 24.54 48.16 -6.89
C VAL A 300 23.80 47.48 -5.74
N VAL A 301 23.86 48.02 -4.53
CA VAL A 301 23.43 47.29 -3.33
C VAL A 301 21.92 47.03 -3.34
N LEU A 302 21.10 48.07 -3.45
CA LEU A 302 19.64 47.95 -3.40
C LEU A 302 19.07 47.07 -4.52
N PRO A 303 19.43 47.26 -5.81
CA PRO A 303 18.90 46.41 -6.87
C PRO A 303 19.35 44.94 -6.73
N ARG A 304 20.59 44.69 -6.27
CA ARG A 304 21.06 43.32 -6.01
C ARG A 304 20.32 42.67 -4.85
N LEU A 305 20.03 43.41 -3.78
CA LEU A 305 19.21 42.91 -2.67
C LEU A 305 17.78 42.60 -3.14
N ALA A 306 17.18 43.46 -3.97
CA ALA A 306 15.87 43.22 -4.56
C ALA A 306 15.86 41.95 -5.43
N LEU A 307 16.88 41.73 -6.27
CA LEU A 307 17.03 40.51 -7.06
C LEU A 307 17.26 39.27 -6.19
N ALA A 308 18.01 39.38 -5.09
CA ALA A 308 18.18 38.30 -4.13
C ALA A 308 16.86 37.94 -3.42
N ALA A 309 16.06 38.93 -3.04
CA ALA A 309 14.73 38.74 -2.47
C ALA A 309 13.77 38.09 -3.48
N TRP A 310 13.81 38.52 -4.74
CA TRP A 310 13.02 37.90 -5.82
C TRP A 310 13.42 36.43 -6.04
N ALA A 311 14.71 36.12 -6.06
CA ALA A 311 15.20 34.74 -6.15
C ALA A 311 14.74 33.89 -4.94
N ARG A 312 14.75 34.45 -3.73
CA ARG A 312 14.21 33.79 -2.51
C ARG A 312 12.71 33.51 -2.62
N TRP A 313 11.93 34.46 -3.12
CA TRP A 313 10.50 34.28 -3.32
C TRP A 313 10.22 33.19 -4.37
N ARG A 314 10.95 33.20 -5.50
CA ARG A 314 10.84 32.14 -6.52
C ARG A 314 11.24 30.78 -5.99
N GLU A 315 12.31 30.70 -5.21
CA GLU A 315 12.70 29.47 -4.50
C GLU A 315 11.53 28.95 -3.66
N GLY A 316 10.89 29.82 -2.86
CA GLY A 316 9.72 29.43 -2.04
C GLY A 316 8.56 28.87 -2.87
N ARG A 317 8.27 29.47 -4.03
CA ARG A 317 7.23 28.94 -4.95
C ARG A 317 7.60 27.58 -5.53
N LEU A 318 8.85 27.40 -5.95
CA LEU A 318 9.33 26.13 -6.51
C LEU A 318 9.33 25.00 -5.49
N VAL A 319 9.70 25.28 -4.24
CA VAL A 319 9.64 24.27 -3.15
C VAL A 319 8.20 23.80 -2.92
N ARG A 320 7.22 24.71 -2.95
CA ARG A 320 5.80 24.36 -2.80
C ARG A 320 5.23 23.62 -4.01
N ALA A 321 5.84 23.80 -5.18
CA ALA A 321 5.45 23.15 -6.42
C ALA A 321 6.12 21.78 -6.64
N LEU A 322 6.92 21.29 -5.69
CA LEU A 322 7.52 19.96 -5.77
C LEU A 322 6.42 18.89 -5.71
N GLN A 323 6.37 18.08 -6.76
CA GLN A 323 5.42 16.98 -6.87
C GLN A 323 6.17 15.71 -7.28
N LEU A 324 5.74 14.60 -6.69
CA LEU A 324 6.02 13.26 -7.23
C LEU A 324 4.81 12.85 -8.07
N ASP A 325 5.07 12.37 -9.29
CA ASP A 325 4.06 11.74 -10.12
C ASP A 325 4.10 10.22 -9.90
N PRO A 326 3.14 9.62 -9.16
CA PRO A 326 3.09 8.18 -8.98
C PRO A 326 2.72 7.43 -10.27
N GLY A 327 2.29 8.14 -11.32
CA GLY A 327 2.00 7.61 -12.65
C GLY A 327 3.23 7.47 -13.54
N GLU A 328 4.38 8.03 -13.13
CA GLU A 328 5.62 7.91 -13.90
C GLU A 328 6.10 6.45 -13.96
N GLY A 329 6.63 6.04 -15.12
CA GLY A 329 7.12 4.66 -15.34
C GLY A 329 8.28 4.23 -14.43
N SER A 330 8.91 5.18 -13.73
CA SER A 330 9.91 4.90 -12.69
C SER A 330 9.34 4.07 -11.53
N PHE A 331 8.02 4.02 -11.38
CA PHE A 331 7.32 3.25 -10.35
C PHE A 331 6.65 1.97 -10.87
N ASP A 332 6.85 1.56 -12.13
CA ASP A 332 6.14 0.40 -12.68
C ASP A 332 6.48 -0.91 -11.97
N ALA A 333 7.75 -1.10 -11.60
CA ALA A 333 8.16 -2.26 -10.79
C ALA A 333 7.50 -2.26 -9.41
N LEU A 334 7.41 -1.10 -8.76
CA LEU A 334 6.73 -0.95 -7.47
C LEU A 334 5.22 -1.19 -7.61
N ARG A 335 4.60 -0.66 -8.67
CA ARG A 335 3.18 -0.83 -8.98
C ARG A 335 2.84 -2.31 -9.22
N ALA A 336 3.69 -3.03 -9.95
CA ALA A 336 3.52 -4.46 -10.21
C ALA A 336 3.72 -5.32 -8.96
N ALA A 337 4.54 -4.86 -8.00
CA ALA A 337 4.79 -5.56 -6.74
C ALA A 337 3.75 -5.25 -5.65
N LEU A 338 2.94 -4.20 -5.81
CA LEU A 338 1.88 -3.88 -4.85
C LEU A 338 0.85 -5.02 -4.79
N PRO A 339 0.39 -5.39 -3.59
CA PRO A 339 -0.72 -6.31 -3.46
C PRO A 339 -1.98 -5.72 -4.09
N ILE A 340 -2.69 -6.54 -4.87
CA ILE A 340 -3.92 -6.14 -5.54
C ILE A 340 -5.12 -6.60 -4.70
N ASP A 341 -5.99 -5.64 -4.36
CA ASP A 341 -7.30 -5.90 -3.76
C ASP A 341 -8.38 -5.84 -4.84
N TRP A 342 -8.68 -7.01 -5.40
CA TRP A 342 -9.73 -7.18 -6.40
C TRP A 342 -11.10 -6.93 -5.78
N ARG A 343 -11.89 -6.06 -6.40
CA ARG A 343 -13.29 -5.84 -6.05
C ARG A 343 -14.18 -6.25 -7.21
N ILE A 344 -14.94 -7.32 -7.03
CA ILE A 344 -15.86 -7.86 -8.03
C ILE A 344 -17.28 -7.45 -7.66
N GLY A 345 -17.97 -6.72 -8.53
CA GLY A 345 -19.38 -6.39 -8.34
C GLY A 345 -20.26 -7.60 -8.65
N LEU A 346 -21.18 -7.95 -7.75
CA LEU A 346 -22.18 -9.01 -7.98
C LEU A 346 -23.53 -8.36 -8.29
N VAL A 347 -24.11 -8.64 -9.45
CA VAL A 347 -25.42 -8.08 -9.85
C VAL A 347 -26.41 -9.22 -10.05
N GLY A 348 -27.65 -9.02 -9.60
CA GLY A 348 -28.70 -10.05 -9.64
C GLY A 348 -28.55 -11.14 -8.57
N ALA A 349 -27.68 -10.93 -7.58
CA ALA A 349 -27.53 -11.82 -6.44
C ALA A 349 -28.71 -11.68 -5.47
N SER A 350 -29.27 -12.80 -5.04
CA SER A 350 -30.11 -12.87 -3.85
C SER A 350 -29.31 -12.50 -2.59
N ALA A 351 -30.00 -12.13 -1.51
CA ALA A 351 -29.33 -11.83 -0.23
C ALA A 351 -28.49 -13.02 0.28
N ALA A 352 -28.95 -14.24 0.04
CA ALA A 352 -28.25 -15.47 0.38
C ALA A 352 -26.94 -15.64 -0.43
N GLU A 353 -26.99 -15.45 -1.75
CA GLU A 353 -25.80 -15.55 -2.61
C GLU A 353 -24.79 -14.45 -2.32
N ALA A 354 -25.24 -13.23 -2.04
CA ALA A 354 -24.37 -12.12 -1.70
C ALA A 354 -23.66 -12.35 -0.35
N GLN A 355 -24.37 -12.88 0.64
CA GLN A 355 -23.78 -13.29 1.92
C GLN A 355 -22.81 -14.47 1.76
N ALA A 356 -23.17 -15.46 0.95
CA ALA A 356 -22.34 -16.61 0.61
C ALA A 356 -21.00 -16.18 -0.02
N ALA A 357 -21.06 -15.28 -1.00
CA ALA A 357 -19.88 -14.73 -1.66
C ALA A 357 -18.99 -13.96 -0.67
N ARG A 358 -19.57 -13.14 0.22
CA ARG A 358 -18.82 -12.43 1.27
C ARG A 358 -18.13 -13.37 2.25
N ALA A 359 -18.84 -14.39 2.74
CA ALA A 359 -18.28 -15.41 3.63
C ALA A 359 -17.15 -16.19 2.94
N LEU A 360 -17.31 -16.48 1.65
CA LEU A 360 -16.29 -17.12 0.84
C LEU A 360 -15.04 -16.26 0.70
N ALA A 361 -15.18 -15.00 0.26
CA ALA A 361 -14.05 -14.06 0.17
C ALA A 361 -13.32 -13.89 1.51
N ALA A 362 -14.05 -13.75 2.62
CA ALA A 362 -13.46 -13.63 3.95
C ALA A 362 -12.65 -14.87 4.36
N ARG A 363 -13.16 -16.07 4.07
CA ARG A 363 -12.46 -17.35 4.35
C ARG A 363 -11.15 -17.48 3.58
N HIS A 364 -11.07 -16.96 2.36
CA HIS A 364 -9.84 -17.00 1.57
C HIS A 364 -8.86 -15.87 1.93
N ALA A 365 -9.37 -14.72 2.39
CA ALA A 365 -8.54 -13.61 2.88
C ALA A 365 -7.76 -13.97 4.17
N GLN A 366 -8.29 -14.85 5.01
CA GLN A 366 -7.62 -15.32 6.24
C GLN A 366 -6.35 -16.15 5.98
N GLY A 367 -6.17 -16.69 4.78
CA GLY A 367 -5.02 -17.54 4.42
C GLY A 367 -3.71 -16.80 4.15
N GLY A 368 -3.66 -15.47 4.35
CA GLY A 368 -2.41 -14.72 4.33
C GLY A 368 -1.84 -14.41 2.93
N GLY A 369 -2.65 -14.52 1.88
CA GLY A 369 -2.28 -14.04 0.54
C GLY A 369 -2.10 -12.52 0.51
N ALA A 370 -1.08 -12.05 -0.20
CA ALA A 370 -0.88 -10.61 -0.41
C ALA A 370 -2.01 -10.01 -1.25
N ASP A 371 -2.36 -10.69 -2.36
CA ASP A 371 -3.47 -10.33 -3.23
C ASP A 371 -4.79 -10.84 -2.62
N THR A 372 -5.82 -9.99 -2.57
CA THR A 372 -7.13 -10.35 -2.00
C THR A 372 -8.25 -10.14 -3.01
N LEU A 373 -9.34 -10.90 -2.87
CA LEU A 373 -10.56 -10.72 -3.66
C LEU A 373 -11.74 -10.50 -2.73
N ARG A 374 -12.53 -9.47 -3.02
CA ARG A 374 -13.74 -9.09 -2.29
C ARG A 374 -14.90 -8.91 -3.26
N PHE A 375 -16.09 -9.26 -2.80
CA PHE A 375 -17.32 -9.01 -3.53
C PHE A 375 -17.98 -7.72 -3.04
N ALA A 376 -18.54 -6.96 -3.97
CA ALA A 376 -19.31 -5.75 -3.70
C ALA A 376 -20.74 -5.93 -4.18
N GLU A 377 -21.68 -5.49 -3.36
CA GLU A 377 -23.10 -5.42 -3.70
C GLU A 377 -23.39 -4.09 -4.40
N PRO A 378 -24.38 -4.05 -5.32
CA PRO A 378 -24.72 -2.86 -6.06
C PRO A 378 -25.27 -1.80 -5.09
N PRO A 379 -25.07 -0.50 -5.39
CA PRO A 379 -25.68 0.54 -4.60
C PRO A 379 -27.19 0.37 -4.62
N PRO A 380 -27.90 0.57 -3.49
CA PRO A 380 -29.35 0.60 -3.53
C PRO A 380 -29.78 1.64 -4.55
N LEU A 381 -30.59 1.22 -5.53
CA LEU A 381 -31.15 2.12 -6.52
C LEU A 381 -31.89 3.23 -5.77
N PRO A 382 -31.71 4.51 -6.14
CA PRO A 382 -32.47 5.59 -5.51
C PRO A 382 -33.96 5.29 -5.70
N ALA A 383 -34.67 5.16 -4.59
CA ALA A 383 -36.11 4.98 -4.60
C ALA A 383 -36.74 6.23 -5.24
N GLY A 384 -37.22 6.11 -6.48
CA GLY A 384 -38.04 7.15 -7.13
C GLY A 384 -37.66 7.48 -8.57
N ALA A 385 -38.14 6.67 -9.51
CA ALA A 385 -38.51 7.14 -10.86
C ALA A 385 -39.97 6.74 -11.20
N GLY A 386 -40.81 6.56 -10.19
CA GLY A 386 -42.25 6.37 -10.33
C GLY A 386 -42.97 6.64 -9.03
N GLY A 387 -43.91 7.59 -9.03
CA GLY A 387 -44.93 7.73 -7.97
C GLY A 387 -44.71 8.87 -6.97
N THR A 388 -45.21 10.05 -7.33
CA THR A 388 -45.85 11.10 -6.50
C THR A 388 -45.64 11.13 -4.98
N GLY A 389 -45.00 12.24 -4.54
CA GLY A 389 -45.47 13.11 -3.45
C GLY A 389 -45.78 12.49 -2.08
N GLY A 390 -44.82 12.60 -1.16
CA GLY A 390 -45.04 12.39 0.27
C GLY A 390 -43.80 12.78 1.06
N THR A 391 -43.77 14.02 1.54
CA THR A 391 -42.82 14.46 2.55
C THR A 391 -43.16 13.78 3.87
N ASP A 392 -42.22 13.04 4.45
CA ASP A 392 -41.98 13.08 5.89
C ASP A 392 -40.60 12.49 6.21
N GLY A 393 -39.78 13.33 6.83
CA GLY A 393 -38.47 12.97 7.32
C GLY A 393 -38.58 12.29 8.68
N THR A 394 -37.91 11.15 8.83
CA THR A 394 -37.08 10.75 9.99
C THR A 394 -36.72 9.29 9.84
N GLY A 395 -35.51 9.01 9.36
CA GLY A 395 -34.96 7.67 9.28
C GLY A 395 -33.46 7.77 9.22
N GLY A 396 -32.80 7.53 10.36
CA GLY A 396 -31.35 7.53 10.45
C GLY A 396 -30.77 6.57 9.42
N ALA A 397 -29.88 7.09 8.57
CA ALA A 397 -29.12 6.28 7.64
C ALA A 397 -28.36 5.20 8.43
N PRO A 398 -28.51 3.90 8.09
CA PRO A 398 -27.69 2.88 8.70
C PRO A 398 -26.22 3.16 8.38
N MET A 399 -25.37 3.15 9.41
CA MET A 399 -23.91 3.11 9.27
C MET A 399 -23.55 1.95 8.32
N GLY A 400 -23.11 2.27 7.10
CA GLY A 400 -22.78 1.30 6.06
C GLY A 400 -22.85 1.84 4.63
N ALA A 401 -23.50 3.00 4.43
CA ALA A 401 -23.76 3.57 3.11
C ALA A 401 -22.53 4.03 2.29
N GLU A 402 -21.34 4.16 2.89
CA GLU A 402 -20.12 4.58 2.15
C GLU A 402 -19.59 3.52 1.15
N SER A 403 -20.01 2.26 1.24
CA SER A 403 -19.46 1.18 0.39
C SER A 403 -20.26 0.88 -0.89
N ALA A 404 -21.47 1.42 -1.02
CA ALA A 404 -22.44 0.96 -2.02
C ALA A 404 -22.10 1.42 -3.46
N GLY A 405 -21.34 2.51 -3.65
CA GLY A 405 -20.99 3.06 -4.96
C GLY A 405 -19.53 2.94 -5.39
N ALA A 406 -18.72 2.16 -4.66
CA ALA A 406 -17.28 2.11 -4.90
C ALA A 406 -16.94 1.47 -6.27
N PRO A 407 -15.90 1.95 -6.97
CA PRO A 407 -15.51 1.42 -8.27
C PRO A 407 -15.09 -0.05 -8.16
N VAL A 408 -15.56 -0.88 -9.09
CA VAL A 408 -15.23 -2.33 -9.15
C VAL A 408 -14.29 -2.61 -10.32
N ASP A 409 -13.49 -3.67 -10.20
CA ASP A 409 -12.53 -4.08 -11.24
C ASP A 409 -13.22 -4.87 -12.37
N ALA A 410 -14.28 -5.61 -12.04
CA ALA A 410 -15.16 -6.30 -12.98
C ALA A 410 -16.53 -6.56 -12.34
N VAL A 411 -17.53 -6.87 -13.15
CA VAL A 411 -18.89 -7.20 -12.71
C VAL A 411 -19.25 -8.62 -13.13
N VAL A 412 -19.81 -9.40 -12.21
CA VAL A 412 -20.39 -10.72 -12.46
C VAL A 412 -21.90 -10.62 -12.31
N LEU A 413 -22.60 -10.89 -13.41
CA LEU A 413 -24.07 -10.97 -13.45
C LEU A 413 -24.45 -12.41 -13.08
N LEU A 414 -25.16 -12.59 -11.95
CA LEU A 414 -25.68 -13.91 -11.54
C LEU A 414 -27.03 -14.23 -12.21
N ALA A 415 -27.76 -13.20 -12.61
CA ALA A 415 -28.98 -13.27 -13.39
C ALA A 415 -28.95 -12.21 -14.49
N ASP A 416 -29.83 -12.33 -15.48
CA ASP A 416 -30.00 -11.31 -16.52
C ASP A 416 -30.63 -10.05 -15.90
N ALA A 417 -29.77 -9.14 -15.44
CA ALA A 417 -30.12 -7.93 -14.72
C ALA A 417 -29.24 -6.77 -15.20
N PRO A 418 -29.80 -5.55 -15.28
CA PRO A 418 -29.05 -4.39 -15.76
C PRO A 418 -27.91 -4.02 -14.80
N VAL A 419 -26.74 -3.70 -15.37
CA VAL A 419 -25.59 -3.22 -14.60
C VAL A 419 -25.91 -1.83 -14.02
N PRO A 420 -25.64 -1.57 -12.73
CA PRO A 420 -25.89 -0.26 -12.13
C PRO A 420 -25.09 0.86 -12.81
N PRO A 421 -25.61 2.11 -12.83
CA PRO A 421 -24.91 3.25 -13.42
C PRO A 421 -23.50 3.50 -12.87
N ALA A 422 -23.29 3.22 -11.58
CA ALA A 422 -21.99 3.35 -10.92
C ALA A 422 -20.90 2.42 -11.52
N TRP A 423 -21.30 1.35 -12.20
CA TRP A 423 -20.40 0.29 -12.68
C TRP A 423 -20.40 0.12 -14.21
N HIS A 424 -21.07 0.99 -14.97
CA HIS A 424 -21.11 0.90 -16.45
C HIS A 424 -19.72 0.89 -17.11
N GLY A 425 -18.70 1.50 -16.48
CA GLY A 425 -17.33 1.52 -17.00
C GLY A 425 -16.53 0.23 -16.75
N ALA A 426 -17.06 -0.73 -15.97
CA ALA A 426 -16.37 -1.98 -15.65
C ALA A 426 -16.75 -3.10 -16.63
N PRO A 427 -15.80 -3.96 -17.03
CA PRO A 427 -16.10 -5.13 -17.86
C PRO A 427 -16.99 -6.10 -17.09
N HIS A 428 -17.94 -6.76 -17.78
CA HIS A 428 -18.90 -7.65 -17.16
C HIS A 428 -19.03 -8.99 -17.88
N THR A 429 -19.46 -10.02 -17.15
CA THR A 429 -19.78 -11.35 -17.68
C THR A 429 -21.00 -11.94 -16.97
N LEU A 430 -21.81 -12.70 -17.72
CA LEU A 430 -22.87 -13.52 -17.15
C LEU A 430 -22.26 -14.83 -16.65
N LEU A 431 -22.38 -15.09 -15.35
CA LEU A 431 -21.93 -16.33 -14.73
C LEU A 431 -22.86 -16.64 -13.54
N PRO A 432 -23.95 -17.41 -13.79
CA PRO A 432 -24.91 -17.78 -12.76
C PRO A 432 -24.27 -18.50 -11.57
N TRP A 433 -24.83 -18.33 -10.37
CA TRP A 433 -24.30 -18.93 -9.13
C TRP A 433 -24.10 -20.45 -9.23
N ALA A 434 -25.02 -21.15 -9.89
CA ALA A 434 -24.95 -22.60 -10.14
C ALA A 434 -23.68 -23.06 -10.88
N GLN A 435 -23.03 -22.16 -11.64
CA GLN A 435 -21.85 -22.49 -12.43
C GLN A 435 -20.53 -22.30 -11.68
N TRP A 436 -20.54 -21.70 -10.48
CA TRP A 436 -19.30 -21.42 -9.73
C TRP A 436 -19.43 -21.39 -8.21
N GLY A 437 -20.55 -20.89 -7.66
CA GLY A 437 -20.71 -20.61 -6.24
C GLY A 437 -21.24 -21.78 -5.41
N GLU A 438 -22.05 -22.65 -6.02
CA GLU A 438 -22.72 -23.77 -5.34
C GLU A 438 -21.75 -24.81 -4.75
N SER A 439 -20.55 -24.97 -5.33
CA SER A 439 -19.53 -25.88 -4.83
C SER A 439 -18.13 -25.31 -4.94
N TRP A 440 -17.28 -25.65 -3.96
CA TRP A 440 -15.86 -25.26 -3.98
C TRP A 440 -15.11 -25.79 -5.20
N VAL A 441 -15.61 -26.88 -5.81
CA VAL A 441 -15.02 -27.48 -7.03
C VAL A 441 -15.29 -26.62 -8.27
N LEU A 442 -16.36 -25.82 -8.26
CA LEU A 442 -16.76 -24.98 -9.39
C LEU A 442 -16.14 -23.57 -9.34
N GLU A 443 -15.64 -23.14 -8.19
CA GLU A 443 -15.06 -21.80 -7.99
C GLU A 443 -13.93 -21.42 -8.97
N PRO A 444 -13.10 -22.34 -9.50
CA PRO A 444 -12.15 -21.99 -10.56
C PRO A 444 -12.80 -21.31 -11.76
N ALA A 445 -14.06 -21.64 -12.09
CA ALA A 445 -14.79 -21.05 -13.20
C ALA A 445 -14.98 -19.52 -13.05
N LEU A 446 -15.08 -19.00 -11.82
CA LEU A 446 -15.09 -17.56 -11.57
C LEU A 446 -13.83 -16.90 -12.13
N PHE A 447 -12.67 -17.47 -11.82
CA PHE A 447 -11.38 -16.93 -12.24
C PHE A 447 -11.16 -17.09 -13.75
N ASP A 448 -11.59 -18.21 -14.32
CA ASP A 448 -11.50 -18.47 -15.77
C ASP A 448 -12.33 -17.46 -16.57
N ARG A 449 -13.48 -17.02 -16.03
CA ARG A 449 -14.32 -15.98 -16.64
C ARG A 449 -13.82 -14.56 -16.39
N LEU A 450 -13.18 -14.30 -15.25
CA LEU A 450 -12.61 -12.98 -14.94
C LEU A 450 -11.30 -12.69 -15.69
N ALA A 451 -10.44 -13.70 -15.89
CA ALA A 451 -9.14 -13.56 -16.53
C ALA A 451 -9.15 -12.85 -17.90
N PRO A 452 -10.05 -13.17 -18.86
CA PRO A 452 -10.08 -12.49 -20.16
C PRO A 452 -10.58 -11.05 -20.09
N LEU A 453 -11.39 -10.70 -19.08
CA LEU A 453 -11.96 -9.36 -18.91
C LEU A 453 -10.94 -8.33 -18.40
N LEU A 454 -9.90 -8.81 -17.71
CA LEU A 454 -8.98 -7.95 -16.97
C LEU A 454 -7.71 -7.62 -17.79
N PRO A 455 -7.11 -6.44 -17.56
CA PRO A 455 -5.88 -6.02 -18.22
C PRO A 455 -4.74 -7.04 -18.10
N PRO A 456 -3.93 -7.24 -19.17
CA PRO A 456 -2.92 -8.29 -19.22
C PRO A 456 -1.85 -8.17 -18.12
N ASP A 457 -1.51 -6.95 -17.72
CA ASP A 457 -0.58 -6.63 -16.63
C ASP A 457 -1.06 -7.11 -15.25
N ARG A 458 -2.37 -7.35 -15.08
CA ARG A 458 -2.96 -7.80 -13.81
C ARG A 458 -3.33 -9.28 -13.78
N ARG A 459 -3.30 -9.99 -14.91
CA ARG A 459 -3.69 -11.41 -15.00
C ARG A 459 -2.82 -12.32 -14.11
N ALA A 460 -1.53 -12.02 -14.00
CA ALA A 460 -0.63 -12.78 -13.13
C ALA A 460 -1.03 -12.68 -11.64
N ALA A 461 -1.56 -11.52 -11.20
CA ALA A 461 -2.05 -11.36 -9.84
C ALA A 461 -3.36 -12.10 -9.60
N LEU A 462 -4.29 -12.07 -10.56
CA LEU A 462 -5.51 -12.86 -10.49
C LEU A 462 -5.20 -14.36 -10.43
N GLU A 463 -4.21 -14.83 -11.20
CA GLU A 463 -3.79 -16.23 -11.19
C GLU A 463 -3.19 -16.65 -9.84
N ARG A 464 -2.41 -15.78 -9.17
CA ARG A 464 -1.95 -16.04 -7.81
C ARG A 464 -3.10 -16.17 -6.82
N VAL A 465 -4.13 -15.31 -6.94
CA VAL A 465 -5.35 -15.44 -6.13
C VAL A 465 -6.04 -16.77 -6.41
N ARG A 466 -6.22 -17.15 -7.68
CA ARG A 466 -6.80 -18.43 -8.09
C ARG A 466 -6.06 -19.63 -7.48
N GLN A 467 -4.73 -19.63 -7.56
CA GLN A 467 -3.89 -20.70 -7.03
C GLN A 467 -3.98 -20.80 -5.51
N ALA A 468 -3.85 -19.68 -4.79
CA ALA A 468 -4.01 -19.65 -3.33
C ALA A 468 -5.42 -20.10 -2.93
N TRP A 469 -6.43 -19.69 -3.68
CA TRP A 469 -7.82 -20.05 -3.47
C TRP A 469 -8.04 -21.56 -3.59
N GLN A 470 -7.57 -22.17 -4.67
CA GLN A 470 -7.63 -23.62 -4.88
C GLN A 470 -6.83 -24.38 -3.83
N ALA A 471 -5.61 -23.92 -3.51
CA ALA A 471 -4.77 -24.53 -2.49
C ALA A 471 -5.47 -24.55 -1.11
N HIS A 472 -6.10 -23.45 -0.71
CA HIS A 472 -6.88 -23.39 0.53
C HIS A 472 -8.08 -24.34 0.52
N ASN A 473 -8.76 -24.50 -0.61
CA ASN A 473 -9.86 -25.47 -0.73
C ASN A 473 -9.38 -26.90 -0.62
N THR A 474 -8.30 -27.24 -1.31
CA THR A 474 -7.69 -28.58 -1.28
C THR A 474 -7.17 -28.92 0.11
N ASP A 475 -6.45 -28.01 0.78
CA ASP A 475 -6.00 -28.22 2.16
C ASP A 475 -7.17 -28.47 3.12
N ARG A 476 -8.23 -27.65 3.03
CA ARG A 476 -9.43 -27.84 3.85
C ARG A 476 -10.12 -29.18 3.56
N PHE A 477 -10.22 -29.57 2.29
CA PHE A 477 -10.75 -30.88 1.90
C PHE A 477 -9.92 -32.02 2.47
N ASP A 478 -8.59 -31.95 2.35
CA ASP A 478 -7.68 -32.98 2.85
C ASP A 478 -7.77 -33.11 4.38
N ARG A 479 -7.80 -31.99 5.11
CA ARG A 479 -7.98 -31.99 6.57
C ARG A 479 -9.35 -32.52 6.99
N ALA A 480 -10.41 -32.19 6.26
CA ALA A 480 -11.75 -32.73 6.51
C ALA A 480 -11.80 -34.24 6.23
N LEU A 481 -11.15 -34.69 5.16
CA LEU A 481 -11.04 -36.10 4.81
C LEU A 481 -10.31 -36.90 5.89
N GLN A 482 -9.23 -36.36 6.44
CA GLN A 482 -8.52 -36.97 7.58
C GLN A 482 -9.40 -37.03 8.84
N ALA A 483 -10.25 -36.03 9.10
CA ALA A 483 -11.20 -36.08 10.20
C ALA A 483 -12.26 -37.18 10.00
N VAL A 484 -12.80 -37.30 8.78
CA VAL A 484 -13.74 -38.38 8.40
C VAL A 484 -13.07 -39.75 8.52
N ALA A 485 -11.86 -39.92 8.00
CA ALA A 485 -11.11 -41.18 8.05
C ALA A 485 -10.83 -41.62 9.50
N ARG A 486 -10.43 -40.68 10.37
CA ARG A 486 -10.24 -40.94 11.82
C ARG A 486 -11.55 -41.35 12.49
N HIS A 487 -12.65 -40.68 12.18
CA HIS A 487 -13.97 -41.03 12.72
C HIS A 487 -14.38 -42.46 12.30
N VAL A 488 -14.27 -42.79 11.02
CA VAL A 488 -14.64 -44.12 10.50
C VAL A 488 -13.71 -45.20 11.08
N ALA A 489 -12.40 -44.95 11.17
CA ALA A 489 -11.45 -45.89 11.76
C ALA A 489 -11.74 -46.18 13.23
N ALA A 490 -12.11 -45.14 14.00
CA ALA A 490 -12.55 -45.29 15.39
C ALA A 490 -13.85 -46.09 15.49
N CYS A 491 -14.80 -45.86 14.58
CA CYS A 491 -16.04 -46.64 14.51
C CYS A 491 -15.78 -48.13 14.20
N GLY A 492 -14.80 -48.45 13.36
CA GLY A 492 -14.40 -49.83 13.06
C GLY A 492 -13.73 -50.58 14.22
N ALA A 493 -13.43 -49.90 15.33
CA ALA A 493 -12.94 -50.51 16.57
C ALA A 493 -14.02 -50.66 17.66
N LEU A 494 -15.24 -50.18 17.41
CA LEU A 494 -16.33 -50.27 18.37
C LEU A 494 -16.84 -51.71 18.50
N GLY A 495 -17.07 -52.15 19.75
CA GLY A 495 -17.81 -53.36 20.05
C GLY A 495 -19.33 -53.16 19.98
N SER A 496 -20.10 -54.04 20.61
CA SER A 496 -21.56 -53.92 20.74
C SER A 496 -21.96 -53.50 22.17
N GLY A 497 -23.14 -52.88 22.33
CA GLY A 497 -23.70 -52.49 23.63
C GLY A 497 -23.70 -50.99 23.92
N ASP A 498 -24.21 -50.61 25.09
CA ASP A 498 -24.45 -49.20 25.47
C ASP A 498 -23.19 -48.33 25.49
N GLU A 499 -22.06 -48.88 25.94
CA GLU A 499 -20.80 -48.16 26.00
C GLU A 499 -20.19 -47.91 24.61
N ALA A 500 -20.40 -48.83 23.66
CA ALA A 500 -20.02 -48.61 22.26
C ALA A 500 -20.88 -47.52 21.62
N ALA A 501 -22.16 -47.49 21.99
CA ALA A 501 -23.13 -46.51 21.52
C ALA A 501 -22.80 -45.09 22.02
N ALA A 502 -22.40 -44.94 23.29
CA ALA A 502 -21.92 -43.67 23.85
C ALA A 502 -20.60 -43.21 23.18
N ARG A 503 -19.66 -44.13 22.93
CA ARG A 503 -18.40 -43.82 22.22
C ARG A 503 -18.64 -43.38 20.78
N TYR A 504 -19.58 -44.01 20.06
CA TYR A 504 -19.98 -43.57 18.71
C TYR A 504 -20.48 -42.12 18.71
N ALA A 505 -21.39 -41.78 19.64
CA ALA A 505 -21.92 -40.43 19.76
C ALA A 505 -20.82 -39.40 20.05
N ALA A 506 -19.87 -39.72 20.93
CA ALA A 506 -18.71 -38.88 21.20
C ALA A 506 -17.82 -38.69 19.95
N HIS A 507 -17.52 -39.77 19.21
CA HIS A 507 -16.74 -39.68 17.97
C HIS A 507 -17.43 -38.84 16.89
N LEU A 508 -18.76 -38.86 16.82
CA LEU A 508 -19.51 -38.04 15.87
C LEU A 508 -19.52 -36.56 16.26
N GLN A 509 -19.61 -36.25 17.57
CA GLN A 509 -19.45 -34.88 18.07
C GLN A 509 -18.05 -34.32 17.80
N THR A 510 -17.01 -35.15 17.97
CA THR A 510 -15.63 -34.77 17.62
C THR A 510 -15.49 -34.49 16.12
N LEU A 511 -16.12 -35.30 15.26
CA LEU A 511 -16.14 -35.05 13.82
C LEU A 511 -16.85 -33.72 13.48
N ASP A 512 -18.04 -33.49 14.05
CA ASP A 512 -18.80 -32.25 13.85
C ASP A 512 -18.00 -31.01 14.23
N ALA A 513 -17.39 -31.02 15.42
CA ALA A 513 -16.56 -29.92 15.91
C ALA A 513 -15.37 -29.64 14.97
N ALA A 514 -14.65 -30.70 14.54
CA ALA A 514 -13.52 -30.57 13.64
C ALA A 514 -13.94 -30.01 12.27
N LEU A 515 -15.05 -30.47 11.71
CA LEU A 515 -15.56 -29.97 10.43
C LEU A 515 -16.03 -28.52 10.53
N ARG A 516 -16.74 -28.15 11.61
CA ARG A 516 -17.19 -26.77 11.83
C ARG A 516 -16.02 -25.81 11.98
N GLU A 517 -15.02 -26.19 12.76
CA GLU A 517 -13.79 -25.40 12.93
C GLU A 517 -13.09 -25.17 11.58
N LEU A 518 -12.90 -26.22 10.77
CA LEU A 518 -12.29 -26.12 9.44
C LEU A 518 -13.06 -25.18 8.49
N HIS A 519 -14.38 -25.09 8.64
CA HIS A 519 -15.24 -24.29 7.77
C HIS A 519 -15.65 -22.93 8.38
N GLY A 520 -15.12 -22.56 9.54
CA GLY A 520 -15.38 -21.28 10.21
C GLY A 520 -16.80 -21.16 10.77
N LEU A 521 -17.44 -22.30 11.08
CA LEU A 521 -18.76 -22.38 11.68
C LEU A 521 -18.68 -22.33 13.20
N PRO A 522 -19.68 -21.74 13.89
CA PRO A 522 -19.75 -21.78 15.34
C PRO A 522 -19.90 -23.24 15.86
N PRO A 523 -19.33 -23.55 17.03
CA PRO A 523 -19.46 -24.88 17.64
C PRO A 523 -20.93 -25.23 17.89
N ALA A 524 -21.28 -26.51 17.80
CA ALA A 524 -22.62 -26.98 18.14
C ALA A 524 -22.91 -26.71 19.62
N ALA A 525 -24.11 -26.19 19.92
CA ALA A 525 -24.56 -26.12 21.31
C ALA A 525 -24.58 -27.54 21.90
N ALA A 526 -23.95 -27.73 23.05
CA ALA A 526 -23.95 -29.03 23.72
C ALA A 526 -25.40 -29.45 24.00
N THR A 527 -25.87 -30.50 23.35
CA THR A 527 -27.09 -31.21 23.75
C THR A 527 -26.81 -31.87 25.10
N GLY A 528 -26.98 -31.11 26.17
CA GLY A 528 -26.92 -31.59 27.53
C GLY A 528 -28.13 -32.48 27.81
N ALA A 529 -27.86 -33.71 28.23
CA ALA A 529 -28.77 -34.46 29.09
C ALA A 529 -28.96 -33.66 30.38
N ALA A 530 -30.01 -32.84 30.42
CA ALA A 530 -30.72 -32.27 31.57
C ALA A 530 -31.34 -30.93 31.12
N ALA A 531 -32.52 -30.99 30.53
CA ALA A 531 -33.40 -29.83 30.50
C ALA A 531 -33.69 -29.45 31.96
N GLN A 532 -33.25 -28.26 32.39
CA GLN A 532 -33.80 -27.63 33.59
C GLN A 532 -35.30 -27.37 33.32
N PRO A 533 -36.21 -27.76 34.23
CA PRO A 533 -37.62 -27.49 34.06
C PRO A 533 -37.90 -26.02 34.39
N GLY A 534 -38.01 -25.17 33.36
CA GLY A 534 -38.41 -23.78 33.55
C GLY A 534 -38.79 -23.06 32.26
N ALA A 535 -40.11 -22.86 32.07
CA ALA A 535 -40.82 -22.01 31.10
C ALA A 535 -40.65 -22.38 29.61
N VAL A 536 -41.68 -22.63 28.80
CA VAL A 536 -43.02 -22.02 28.67
C VAL A 536 -44.05 -23.12 28.31
N ALA A 537 -45.24 -23.05 28.91
CA ALA A 537 -46.32 -24.03 28.74
C ALA A 537 -47.20 -23.74 27.51
N ALA A 538 -47.57 -24.80 26.78
CA ALA A 538 -48.70 -24.86 25.84
C ALA A 538 -49.26 -26.31 25.81
N PRO A 539 -50.52 -26.52 25.39
CA PRO A 539 -51.54 -27.21 26.19
C PRO A 539 -51.43 -28.73 26.21
N ALA A 540 -51.97 -29.31 27.29
CA ALA A 540 -51.97 -30.72 27.59
C ALA A 540 -52.68 -31.56 26.51
N ALA A 541 -51.91 -32.40 25.84
CA ALA A 541 -52.42 -33.61 25.20
C ALA A 541 -52.11 -34.81 26.11
N ASP A 542 -53.10 -35.69 26.20
CA ASP A 542 -53.32 -36.73 27.21
C ASP A 542 -52.11 -37.62 27.56
N ARG A 543 -51.98 -37.94 28.84
CA ARG A 543 -50.75 -38.45 29.50
C ARG A 543 -50.75 -39.97 29.67
N ARG A 544 -51.48 -40.73 28.85
CA ARG A 544 -51.60 -42.19 29.05
C ARG A 544 -51.02 -43.10 27.96
N ASP A 545 -50.55 -42.58 26.82
CA ASP A 545 -50.00 -43.43 25.74
C ASP A 545 -48.48 -43.30 25.47
N ARG A 546 -47.70 -42.69 26.38
CA ARG A 546 -46.28 -42.35 26.11
C ARG A 546 -45.21 -43.37 26.54
N VAL A 547 -45.57 -44.54 27.08
CA VAL A 547 -44.56 -45.52 27.55
C VAL A 547 -44.10 -46.49 26.44
N ALA A 548 -44.59 -46.38 25.21
CA ALA A 548 -44.14 -47.21 24.10
C ALA A 548 -43.78 -46.42 22.84
N LEU A 549 -43.05 -45.30 22.95
CA LEU A 549 -42.32 -44.81 21.78
C LEU A 549 -41.08 -45.68 21.62
N ALA A 550 -41.21 -46.71 20.80
CA ALA A 550 -40.25 -47.77 20.55
C ALA A 550 -38.83 -47.24 20.25
N VAL A 551 -38.03 -47.12 21.30
CA VAL A 551 -36.57 -47.00 21.24
C VAL A 551 -36.05 -48.27 20.56
N GLY A 552 -35.57 -48.13 19.33
CA GLY A 552 -35.05 -49.24 18.52
C GLY A 552 -35.85 -49.60 17.25
N THR A 553 -36.82 -48.77 16.83
CA THR A 553 -37.48 -48.86 15.51
C THR A 553 -37.20 -47.60 14.68
N SER A 554 -37.57 -47.58 13.40
CA SER A 554 -37.52 -46.37 12.54
C SER A 554 -38.17 -45.14 13.17
N ALA A 555 -39.14 -45.33 14.08
CA ALA A 555 -39.74 -44.28 14.89
C ALA A 555 -38.76 -43.59 15.86
N GLY A 556 -37.76 -44.29 16.39
CA GLY A 556 -36.72 -43.73 17.26
C GLY A 556 -35.72 -42.85 16.51
N ALA A 557 -35.37 -43.22 15.27
CA ALA A 557 -34.57 -42.39 14.38
C ALA A 557 -35.36 -41.13 13.94
N ALA A 558 -36.67 -41.26 13.66
CA ALA A 558 -37.54 -40.13 13.36
C ALA A 558 -37.72 -39.18 14.56
N ALA A 559 -37.87 -39.72 15.78
CA ALA A 559 -37.93 -38.93 17.01
C ALA A 559 -36.59 -38.25 17.34
N GLY A 560 -35.48 -38.95 17.13
CA GLY A 560 -34.13 -38.40 17.21
C GLY A 560 -33.93 -37.26 16.21
N ALA A 561 -34.27 -37.48 14.93
CA ALA A 561 -34.21 -36.46 13.90
C ALA A 561 -35.10 -35.24 14.22
N ALA A 562 -36.31 -35.43 14.74
CA ALA A 562 -37.17 -34.32 15.16
C ALA A 562 -36.60 -33.55 16.37
N ALA A 563 -35.99 -34.24 17.34
CA ALA A 563 -35.35 -33.61 18.48
C ALA A 563 -34.08 -32.84 18.07
N GLY A 564 -33.29 -33.41 17.17
CA GLY A 564 -32.14 -32.75 16.57
C GLY A 564 -32.50 -31.57 15.68
N ALA A 565 -33.58 -31.67 14.91
CA ALA A 565 -34.13 -30.56 14.15
C ALA A 565 -34.46 -29.40 15.09
N LYS A 566 -35.11 -29.67 16.24
CA LYS A 566 -35.39 -28.65 17.26
C LYS A 566 -34.13 -28.05 17.87
N ALA A 567 -33.14 -28.87 18.23
CA ALA A 567 -31.86 -28.37 18.76
C ALA A 567 -31.11 -27.54 17.72
N GLY A 568 -31.17 -27.95 16.47
CA GLY A 568 -30.66 -27.24 15.31
C GLY A 568 -31.33 -25.89 15.07
N ALA A 569 -32.66 -25.85 15.16
CA ALA A 569 -33.44 -24.61 15.06
C ALA A 569 -33.11 -23.61 16.17
N LEU A 570 -32.75 -24.08 17.37
CA LEU A 570 -32.28 -23.22 18.46
C LEU A 570 -30.90 -22.61 18.18
N ILE A 571 -30.02 -23.30 17.46
CA ILE A 571 -28.74 -22.74 16.98
C ILE A 571 -29.02 -21.67 15.91
N ASP A 572 -30.00 -21.94 15.03
CA ASP A 572 -30.47 -20.99 14.01
C ASP A 572 -30.97 -19.70 14.65
N ILE A 573 -31.72 -19.78 15.74
CA ILE A 573 -32.20 -18.60 16.48
C ILE A 573 -31.08 -17.94 17.31
N GLY A 574 -30.26 -18.74 18.01
CA GLY A 574 -29.22 -18.25 18.94
C GLY A 574 -28.05 -17.55 18.27
N THR A 575 -27.82 -17.81 16.99
CA THR A 575 -26.84 -17.07 16.17
C THR A 575 -27.43 -15.81 15.55
N GLY A 576 -28.65 -15.41 15.91
CA GLY A 576 -29.35 -14.26 15.32
C GLY A 576 -29.89 -14.55 13.92
N GLY A 577 -30.19 -15.81 13.60
CA GLY A 577 -30.56 -16.21 12.24
C GLY A 577 -29.35 -16.23 11.30
N LEU A 578 -28.15 -16.61 11.77
CA LEU A 578 -26.99 -16.73 10.88
C LEU A 578 -26.79 -18.16 10.36
N THR A 579 -27.35 -19.18 11.02
CA THR A 579 -27.29 -20.59 10.56
C THR A 579 -28.57 -21.08 9.86
N LEU A 580 -29.63 -20.27 9.87
CA LEU A 580 -30.73 -20.22 8.88
C LEU A 580 -31.29 -21.58 8.39
N GLY A 581 -31.63 -22.48 9.32
CA GLY A 581 -32.24 -23.78 9.01
C GLY A 581 -31.24 -24.91 8.73
N ALA A 582 -29.97 -24.58 8.43
CA ALA A 582 -28.92 -25.57 8.30
C ALA A 582 -28.61 -26.24 9.64
N GLY A 583 -28.72 -25.50 10.75
CA GLY A 583 -28.68 -26.07 12.10
C GLY A 583 -29.75 -27.14 12.27
N THR A 584 -30.98 -26.86 11.83
CA THR A 584 -32.11 -27.80 11.84
C THR A 584 -31.85 -29.05 11.01
N ALA A 585 -31.36 -28.93 9.78
CA ALA A 585 -31.05 -30.08 8.92
C ALA A 585 -29.86 -30.91 9.43
N LEU A 586 -28.78 -30.26 9.86
CA LEU A 586 -27.61 -30.90 10.50
C LEU A 586 -27.99 -31.56 11.81
N GLY A 587 -28.80 -30.88 12.63
CA GLY A 587 -29.31 -31.40 13.89
C GLY A 587 -30.18 -32.63 13.67
N ALA A 588 -31.08 -32.61 12.68
CA ALA A 588 -31.90 -33.75 12.31
C ALA A 588 -31.05 -34.94 11.82
N LEU A 589 -30.03 -34.66 11.01
CA LEU A 589 -29.04 -35.63 10.55
C LEU A 589 -28.25 -36.25 11.71
N LEU A 590 -27.69 -35.43 12.59
CA LEU A 590 -26.87 -35.84 13.72
C LEU A 590 -27.68 -36.62 14.76
N ALA A 591 -28.83 -36.10 15.16
CA ALA A 591 -29.67 -36.73 16.18
C ALA A 591 -30.41 -37.96 15.64
N GLY A 592 -30.78 -37.97 14.36
CA GLY A 592 -31.37 -39.14 13.71
C GLY A 592 -30.39 -40.29 13.55
N THR A 593 -29.15 -39.99 13.14
CA THR A 593 -28.10 -41.02 12.98
C THR A 593 -27.59 -41.53 14.33
N THR A 594 -27.43 -40.67 15.34
CA THR A 594 -27.11 -41.11 16.70
C THR A 594 -28.22 -41.97 17.31
N ALA A 595 -29.49 -41.58 17.21
CA ALA A 595 -30.61 -42.37 17.74
C ALA A 595 -30.73 -43.75 17.06
N TRP A 596 -30.50 -43.81 15.74
CA TRP A 596 -30.41 -45.08 15.03
C TRP A 596 -29.22 -45.92 15.47
N ALA A 597 -28.01 -45.34 15.54
CA ALA A 597 -26.79 -46.06 15.92
C ALA A 597 -26.86 -46.60 17.35
N LEU A 598 -27.46 -45.84 18.27
CA LEU A 598 -27.77 -46.30 19.63
C LEU A 598 -28.69 -47.53 19.62
N GLY A 599 -29.68 -47.58 18.71
CA GLY A 599 -30.55 -48.75 18.53
C GLY A 599 -29.87 -49.94 17.84
N ALA A 600 -29.05 -49.68 16.83
CA ALA A 600 -28.36 -50.67 16.02
C ALA A 600 -27.22 -51.36 16.76
N LEU A 601 -26.51 -50.66 17.67
CA LEU A 601 -25.47 -51.24 18.54
C LEU A 601 -26.05 -52.01 19.73
N ARG A 602 -27.34 -51.78 20.06
CA ARG A 602 -28.10 -52.51 21.09
C ARG A 602 -28.75 -53.79 20.55
N LYS A 603 -29.25 -53.76 19.32
CA LYS A 603 -29.68 -54.98 18.59
C LYS A 603 -28.44 -55.68 18.05
N LYS A 604 -28.39 -57.02 18.02
CA LYS A 604 -27.26 -57.78 17.46
C LYS A 604 -27.16 -57.68 15.92
N GLN A 605 -27.17 -56.46 15.36
CA GLN A 605 -26.88 -56.25 13.93
C GLN A 605 -25.40 -56.56 13.63
N THR A 606 -25.10 -56.84 12.36
CA THR A 606 -23.72 -57.16 11.97
C THR A 606 -22.84 -55.91 12.08
N ALA A 607 -21.63 -56.05 12.64
CA ALA A 607 -20.71 -54.92 12.80
C ALA A 607 -20.39 -54.19 11.48
N GLY A 608 -20.52 -54.89 10.35
CA GLY A 608 -20.37 -54.31 9.01
C GLY A 608 -21.46 -53.31 8.63
N GLU A 609 -22.73 -53.53 9.03
CA GLU A 609 -23.84 -52.60 8.74
C GLU A 609 -23.68 -51.28 9.49
N VAL A 610 -23.29 -51.33 10.76
CA VAL A 610 -23.05 -50.14 11.59
C VAL A 610 -21.89 -49.31 11.02
N LEU A 611 -20.80 -49.98 10.62
CA LEU A 611 -19.64 -49.32 10.03
C LEU A 611 -19.95 -48.69 8.67
N ARG A 612 -20.76 -49.35 7.84
CA ARG A 612 -21.23 -48.78 6.58
C ARG A 612 -22.03 -47.51 6.80
N GLN A 613 -22.99 -47.54 7.73
CA GLN A 613 -23.77 -46.36 8.07
C GLN A 613 -22.90 -45.23 8.64
N ALA A 614 -21.86 -45.55 9.40
CA ALA A 614 -20.90 -44.56 9.90
C ALA A 614 -20.14 -43.86 8.75
N VAL A 615 -19.71 -44.60 7.73
CA VAL A 615 -19.12 -44.02 6.50
C VAL A 615 -20.11 -43.12 5.79
N GLU A 616 -21.32 -43.62 5.53
CA GLU A 616 -22.35 -42.85 4.81
C GLU A 616 -22.72 -41.55 5.57
N THR A 617 -22.83 -41.64 6.89
CA THR A 617 -23.12 -40.49 7.77
C THR A 617 -21.98 -39.49 7.75
N ALA A 618 -20.74 -39.92 7.95
CA ALA A 618 -19.59 -39.03 8.02
C ALA A 618 -19.32 -38.31 6.68
N CYS A 619 -19.46 -39.00 5.55
CA CYS A 619 -19.34 -38.40 4.23
C CYS A 619 -20.47 -37.40 3.93
N THR A 620 -21.72 -37.75 4.24
CA THR A 620 -22.85 -36.83 4.08
C THR A 620 -22.68 -35.59 4.94
N HIS A 621 -22.19 -35.77 6.17
CA HIS A 621 -21.96 -34.68 7.12
C HIS A 621 -20.90 -33.69 6.61
N TYR A 622 -19.79 -34.19 6.06
CA TYR A 622 -18.80 -33.36 5.40
C TYR A 622 -19.41 -32.55 4.25
N LEU A 623 -20.19 -33.17 3.35
CA LEU A 623 -20.78 -32.48 2.20
C LEU A 623 -21.68 -31.32 2.64
N VAL A 624 -22.55 -31.57 3.63
CA VAL A 624 -23.45 -30.55 4.18
C VAL A 624 -22.67 -29.39 4.80
N ILE A 625 -21.67 -29.66 5.64
CA ILE A 625 -20.87 -28.59 6.28
C ILE A 625 -20.07 -27.80 5.25
N ALA A 626 -19.43 -28.47 4.30
CA ALA A 626 -18.56 -27.83 3.31
C ALA A 626 -19.30 -26.87 2.37
N HIS A 627 -20.61 -27.09 2.20
CA HIS A 627 -21.46 -26.36 1.29
C HIS A 627 -22.56 -25.53 1.96
N HIS A 628 -22.66 -25.55 3.30
CA HIS A 628 -23.72 -24.85 4.03
C HIS A 628 -23.80 -23.36 3.65
N ALA A 629 -22.66 -22.70 3.46
CA ALA A 629 -22.58 -21.27 3.15
C ALA A 629 -22.85 -20.96 1.67
N ARG A 630 -23.17 -21.96 0.83
CA ARG A 630 -23.21 -21.84 -0.63
C ARG A 630 -24.59 -21.98 -1.24
N VAL A 631 -25.55 -22.46 -0.47
CA VAL A 631 -26.86 -22.91 -0.98
C VAL A 631 -27.96 -22.12 -0.28
N PRO A 632 -29.00 -21.68 -1.01
CA PRO A 632 -30.18 -21.09 -0.40
C PRO A 632 -30.80 -22.01 0.67
N GLN A 633 -31.39 -21.39 1.69
CA GLN A 633 -31.82 -22.07 2.92
C GLN A 633 -32.93 -23.10 2.66
N ASP A 634 -33.85 -22.75 1.77
CA ASP A 634 -35.01 -23.57 1.43
C ASP A 634 -34.59 -24.88 0.73
N ASP A 635 -33.44 -24.86 0.06
CA ASP A 635 -32.95 -26.00 -0.74
C ASP A 635 -32.00 -26.92 0.04
N ALA A 636 -31.49 -26.46 1.20
CA ALA A 636 -30.54 -27.20 2.03
C ALA A 636 -31.01 -28.61 2.47
N PRO A 637 -32.27 -28.83 2.94
CA PRO A 637 -32.72 -30.17 3.34
C PRO A 637 -32.85 -31.14 2.15
N ASP A 638 -33.33 -30.65 1.01
CA ASP A 638 -33.46 -31.45 -0.21
C ASP A 638 -32.09 -31.83 -0.78
N LEU A 639 -31.14 -30.90 -0.73
CA LEU A 639 -29.75 -31.16 -1.11
C LEU A 639 -29.09 -32.19 -0.19
N ALA A 640 -29.32 -32.09 1.12
CA ALA A 640 -28.82 -33.07 2.08
C ALA A 640 -29.41 -34.47 1.85
N ALA A 641 -30.69 -34.56 1.48
CA ALA A 641 -31.34 -35.82 1.12
C ALA A 641 -30.74 -36.41 -0.18
N ARG A 642 -30.54 -35.58 -1.20
CA ARG A 642 -29.90 -35.96 -2.48
C ARG A 642 -28.48 -36.48 -2.26
N TRP A 643 -27.65 -35.76 -1.51
CA TRP A 643 -26.29 -36.20 -1.20
C TRP A 643 -26.27 -37.48 -0.38
N ARG A 644 -27.19 -37.66 0.57
CA ARG A 644 -27.29 -38.92 1.30
C ARG A 644 -27.57 -40.09 0.34
N ALA A 645 -28.51 -39.94 -0.59
CA ALA A 645 -28.82 -40.96 -1.58
C ALA A 645 -27.61 -41.28 -2.48
N GLU A 646 -26.92 -40.25 -2.99
CA GLU A 646 -25.71 -40.43 -3.80
C GLU A 646 -24.58 -41.11 -3.02
N ILE A 647 -24.38 -40.72 -1.76
CA ILE A 647 -23.39 -41.32 -0.87
C ILE A 647 -23.72 -42.78 -0.60
N THR A 648 -24.96 -43.13 -0.25
CA THR A 648 -25.37 -44.52 -0.03
C THR A 648 -25.10 -45.39 -1.27
N GLY A 649 -25.43 -44.89 -2.47
CA GLY A 649 -25.13 -45.60 -3.72
C GLY A 649 -23.62 -45.74 -3.99
N THR A 650 -22.84 -44.69 -3.72
CA THR A 650 -21.38 -44.69 -3.98
C THR A 650 -20.62 -45.54 -2.97
N VAL A 651 -21.00 -45.50 -1.70
CA VAL A 651 -20.43 -46.32 -0.64
C VAL A 651 -20.75 -47.80 -0.90
N ALA A 652 -21.98 -48.12 -1.36
CA ALA A 652 -22.32 -49.48 -1.77
C ALA A 652 -21.33 -50.04 -2.80
N ALA A 653 -21.02 -49.26 -3.83
CA ALA A 653 -20.11 -49.65 -4.91
C ALA A 653 -18.65 -49.84 -4.45
N HIS A 654 -18.22 -49.14 -3.39
CA HIS A 654 -16.85 -49.21 -2.86
C HIS A 654 -16.74 -50.01 -1.56
N TRP A 655 -17.84 -50.64 -1.11
CA TRP A 655 -17.93 -51.21 0.23
C TRP A 655 -16.92 -52.32 0.47
N GLU A 656 -16.68 -53.21 -0.49
CA GLU A 656 -15.72 -54.31 -0.31
C GLU A 656 -14.31 -53.82 -0.02
N ALA A 657 -13.86 -52.78 -0.73
CA ALA A 657 -12.55 -52.18 -0.53
C ALA A 657 -12.49 -51.43 0.82
N LEU A 658 -13.53 -50.65 1.15
CA LEU A 658 -13.62 -49.92 2.42
C LEU A 658 -13.65 -50.89 3.62
N ALA A 659 -14.46 -51.94 3.55
CA ALA A 659 -14.57 -52.96 4.58
C ALA A 659 -13.24 -53.70 4.78
N ARG A 660 -12.51 -54.00 3.70
CA ARG A 660 -11.18 -54.64 3.78
C ARG A 660 -10.16 -53.74 4.47
N ALA A 661 -10.14 -52.45 4.14
CA ALA A 661 -9.24 -51.47 4.74
C ALA A 661 -9.55 -51.20 6.24
N LEU A 662 -10.80 -51.42 6.66
CA LEU A 662 -11.26 -51.18 8.04
C LEU A 662 -11.13 -52.41 8.97
N ARG A 663 -10.82 -53.60 8.45
CA ARG A 663 -10.65 -54.81 9.28
C ARG A 663 -9.40 -54.72 10.18
N PRO A 664 -9.43 -55.34 11.38
CA PRO A 664 -8.21 -55.56 12.15
C PRO A 664 -7.22 -56.37 11.30
N GLY A 665 -5.97 -55.92 11.25
CA GLY A 665 -4.93 -56.61 10.47
C GLY A 665 -4.74 -58.03 10.98
N GLU A 666 -4.91 -58.99 10.08
CA GLU A 666 -4.24 -60.28 10.20
C GLU A 666 -2.74 -59.98 10.02
N PRO A 667 -1.86 -60.39 10.96
CA PRO A 667 -0.44 -60.15 10.82
C PRO A 667 0.05 -60.80 9.53
N PRO A 668 1.01 -60.19 8.80
CA PRO A 668 1.73 -60.92 7.77
C PRO A 668 2.35 -62.17 8.41
N GLY A 669 2.23 -63.32 7.74
CA GLY A 669 2.69 -64.62 8.23
C GLY A 669 4.17 -64.62 8.70
N PRO A 670 4.56 -65.65 9.47
CA PRO A 670 5.67 -65.56 10.41
C PRO A 670 7.02 -65.47 9.70
N ALA A 671 7.77 -64.41 10.00
CA ALA A 671 9.22 -64.44 9.98
C ALA A 671 9.75 -63.80 11.26
N ALA A 672 10.53 -64.61 11.98
CA ALA A 672 11.43 -64.28 13.10
C ALA A 672 10.81 -63.89 14.47
N THR A 673 10.98 -64.85 15.38
CA THR A 673 10.90 -64.84 16.85
C THR A 673 11.62 -63.68 17.56
N ALA A 674 10.96 -63.08 18.56
CA ALA A 674 11.56 -62.60 19.83
C ALA A 674 10.46 -62.42 20.91
N PRO A 675 10.76 -62.56 22.22
CA PRO A 675 9.76 -62.97 23.21
C PRO A 675 9.06 -61.82 23.97
N SER A 676 7.74 -62.00 24.12
CA SER A 676 6.89 -61.80 25.30
C SER A 676 7.14 -60.62 26.26
N ALA A 677 6.22 -59.66 26.23
CA ALA A 677 5.75 -58.95 27.42
C ALA A 677 4.20 -58.97 27.42
N ALA A 678 3.61 -59.21 28.60
CA ALA A 678 2.18 -59.49 28.81
C ALA A 678 1.24 -58.34 28.38
N PRO A 679 -0.01 -58.63 27.94
CA PRO A 679 -0.93 -57.59 27.47
C PRO A 679 -1.79 -56.99 28.59
N ASP A 680 -1.83 -55.66 28.61
CA ASP A 680 -2.81 -54.80 29.29
C ASP A 680 -3.95 -54.50 28.27
N PRO A 681 -5.25 -54.49 28.62
CA PRO A 681 -6.33 -54.45 27.63
C PRO A 681 -6.66 -53.00 27.25
N ALA A 682 -5.76 -52.36 26.52
CA ALA A 682 -6.03 -51.11 25.80
C ALA A 682 -5.36 -51.17 24.42
N GLN A 683 -6.16 -51.01 23.37
CA GLN A 683 -5.75 -51.10 21.96
C GLN A 683 -4.60 -50.13 21.65
N PRO A 684 -3.51 -50.54 20.97
CA PRO A 684 -2.38 -49.65 20.73
C PRO A 684 -2.74 -48.53 19.72
N PRO A 685 -2.35 -47.27 19.98
CA PRO A 685 -2.72 -46.10 19.17
C PRO A 685 -2.30 -46.19 17.69
N GLY A 686 -1.33 -47.05 17.35
CA GLY A 686 -0.87 -47.26 15.97
C GLY A 686 -1.90 -47.92 15.03
N GLN A 687 -2.82 -48.77 15.53
CA GLN A 687 -3.75 -49.51 14.66
C GLN A 687 -4.88 -48.64 14.09
N ALA A 688 -5.45 -47.73 14.89
CA ALA A 688 -6.49 -46.81 14.42
C ALA A 688 -5.96 -45.84 13.38
N GLN A 689 -4.71 -45.39 13.54
CA GLN A 689 -4.05 -44.51 12.59
C GLN A 689 -3.72 -45.21 11.26
N ALA A 690 -3.26 -46.47 11.32
CA ALA A 690 -3.05 -47.27 10.10
C ALA A 690 -4.35 -47.50 9.32
N ARG A 691 -5.47 -47.77 10.01
CA ARG A 691 -6.80 -47.90 9.37
C ARG A 691 -7.24 -46.58 8.74
N ALA A 692 -7.06 -45.45 9.42
CA ALA A 692 -7.39 -44.14 8.87
C ALA A 692 -6.60 -43.86 7.57
N GLN A 693 -5.29 -44.14 7.56
CA GLN A 693 -4.43 -43.99 6.38
C GLN A 693 -4.85 -44.90 5.21
N ALA A 694 -5.28 -46.14 5.49
CA ALA A 694 -5.71 -47.09 4.46
C ALA A 694 -7.04 -46.69 3.80
N VAL A 695 -7.93 -46.02 4.54
CA VAL A 695 -9.31 -45.71 4.12
C VAL A 695 -9.40 -44.34 3.44
N GLU A 696 -8.52 -43.41 3.80
CA GLU A 696 -8.45 -42.06 3.22
C GLU A 696 -8.52 -42.02 1.67
N PRO A 697 -7.71 -42.77 0.90
CA PRO A 697 -7.76 -42.72 -0.57
C PRO A 697 -9.09 -43.24 -1.15
N LEU A 698 -9.75 -44.18 -0.48
CA LEU A 698 -11.06 -44.70 -0.89
C LEU A 698 -12.15 -43.66 -0.62
N LEU A 699 -12.13 -43.01 0.54
CA LEU A 699 -13.06 -41.92 0.87
C LEU A 699 -12.88 -40.73 -0.07
N ARG A 700 -11.64 -40.41 -0.47
CA ARG A 700 -11.35 -39.39 -1.48
C ARG A 700 -12.07 -39.70 -2.79
N THR A 701 -11.97 -40.96 -3.24
CA THR A 701 -12.62 -41.44 -4.47
C THR A 701 -14.14 -41.33 -4.38
N VAL A 702 -14.72 -41.72 -3.25
CA VAL A 702 -16.17 -41.61 -2.99
C VAL A 702 -16.63 -40.15 -3.06
N LEU A 703 -15.99 -39.26 -2.29
CA LEU A 703 -16.40 -37.85 -2.20
C LEU A 703 -16.18 -37.08 -3.50
N HIS A 704 -15.05 -37.26 -4.19
CA HIS A 704 -14.87 -36.65 -5.52
C HIS A 704 -15.86 -37.21 -6.55
N GLY A 705 -16.18 -38.50 -6.49
CA GLY A 705 -17.18 -39.11 -7.36
C GLY A 705 -18.56 -38.49 -7.19
N VAL A 706 -18.97 -38.25 -5.93
CA VAL A 706 -20.23 -37.54 -5.62
C VAL A 706 -20.18 -36.11 -6.10
N LEU A 707 -19.16 -35.33 -5.71
CA LEU A 707 -19.02 -33.93 -6.13
C LEU A 707 -19.04 -33.77 -7.66
N ARG A 708 -18.37 -34.66 -8.40
CA ARG A 708 -18.35 -34.63 -9.86
C ARG A 708 -19.72 -34.91 -10.47
N ARG A 709 -20.54 -35.80 -9.89
CA ARG A 709 -21.89 -36.10 -10.41
C ARG A 709 -22.92 -35.06 -9.99
N SER A 710 -22.86 -34.60 -8.75
CA SER A 710 -23.75 -33.57 -8.22
C SER A 710 -23.61 -32.24 -8.97
N PHE A 711 -22.46 -31.97 -9.59
CA PHE A 711 -22.12 -30.70 -10.24
C PHE A 711 -21.55 -30.87 -11.65
N ALA A 712 -21.77 -32.02 -12.31
CA ALA A 712 -21.47 -32.15 -13.73
C ALA A 712 -22.44 -31.27 -14.52
N VAL A 713 -21.91 -30.20 -15.10
CA VAL A 713 -22.61 -29.33 -16.06
C VAL A 713 -22.54 -29.97 -17.44
#